data_AF-A0A368ZJE0-F1
#
_entry.id   AF-A0A368ZJE0-F1
#
_cell.length_a   1.000
_cell.length_b   1.000
_cell.length_c   1.000
_cell.angle_alpha   90.00
_cell.angle_beta   90.00
_cell.angle_gamma   90.00
#
_symmetry.space_group_name_H-M   'P 1'
#
loop_
_entity.id
_entity.type
_entity.pdbx_description
1 polymer ?
#
loop_
_entity_poly.entity_id
_entity_poly.type
_entity_poly.pdbx_seq_one_letter_code
_entity_poly.pdbx_strand_id
1 'polypeptide(L)'
;MNKLSKKIRLDILRMLLSEQDLFGEPQEDVNIINFLDEMFDLKSLPSEDDRFSNAYEDAFQHLVNNYDWEYEYVLTDRFNIIDDPDVFITFLNKIIHPNIRKKEDDITRYYLLINPYLEKENLNYSLESYNDEGLSVYEVKQTNSTSNVPSTIIENKIPFYVDNNPTGYYDYKNSHKRPLSFPCFVLVNNSGWNDFSNRSSYYLYFYSTISECKSIGPVKIIHQEVDNTPDILNESFTVLNENFCSLGQDYEYYEKLKSLFEKTYNSIFWALKDIAIYPDILEEFENHYYFRNSLIRNDEQEQLLREVKYRLYDYNLKNLYSFQYSFKPKFADEAVDVHFDFDANRAVPSRIFALIGKNGTGKTQLITSLPLDISKKKNEVFTPKTPLFSKVIAVSYSAFDSFDIPKKTADFNYVYCGLKDSKGELYSEKGLKLRFHSSWKKIATNQRFDKWLNLLPFFLDRELINELIVGGEDSLEEKVDIKGFNSVSKKLSSGQSILLYIITEIVANIRYASLVIYDEPETHLHPNAISQLINAIYSLTNEFQSYCILATHSPLIVRELLSHNVYIMEREEAVLSVRKPFSETFGENLTVITEDIFGNNSIPNQYKKILNRLVESGKSYDEIVSLIASDNIPLSLNTRIYLKSIIDEKS
;
A
#
# COMPACT_ATOMS: atom_id res chain seq x y z
N MET A 1 5.46 32.20 -1.97
CA MET A 1 6.28 31.01 -2.24
C MET A 1 6.76 30.47 -0.90
N ASN A 2 6.23 29.34 -0.46
CA ASN A 2 6.80 28.68 0.73
C ASN A 2 8.15 28.10 0.30
N LYS A 3 9.22 28.68 0.82
CA LYS A 3 10.59 28.18 0.69
C LYS A 3 10.90 27.31 1.91
N LEU A 4 11.77 26.33 1.75
CA LEU A 4 12.17 25.41 2.80
C LEU A 4 12.68 26.19 4.04
N SER A 5 12.05 26.01 5.19
CA SER A 5 12.37 26.80 6.38
C SER A 5 13.80 26.53 6.88
N LYS A 6 14.47 27.53 7.47
CA LYS A 6 15.83 27.37 8.01
C LYS A 6 15.93 26.23 9.03
N LYS A 7 14.86 26.01 9.82
CA LYS A 7 14.78 24.89 10.77
C LYS A 7 14.83 23.54 10.04
N ILE A 8 14.00 23.33 9.03
CA ILE A 8 13.98 22.07 8.27
C ILE A 8 15.30 21.85 7.54
N ARG A 9 15.91 22.91 6.99
CA ARG A 9 17.25 22.82 6.37
C ARG A 9 18.32 22.32 7.33
N LEU A 10 18.35 22.85 8.56
CA LEU A 10 19.26 22.39 9.61
C LEU A 10 18.97 20.95 10.04
N ASP A 11 17.70 20.57 10.17
CA ASP A 11 17.31 19.21 10.54
C ASP A 11 17.73 18.19 9.45
N ILE A 12 17.55 18.51 8.17
CA ILE A 12 18.02 17.69 7.04
C ILE A 12 19.54 17.60 7.04
N LEU A 13 20.25 18.74 7.19
CA LEU A 13 21.71 18.75 7.17
C LEU A 13 22.31 17.88 8.27
N ARG A 14 21.81 17.99 9.50
CA ARG A 14 22.28 17.15 10.63
C ARG A 14 22.06 15.65 10.39
N MET A 15 20.94 15.29 9.77
CA MET A 15 20.67 13.91 9.38
C MET A 15 21.68 13.45 8.31
N LEU A 16 21.89 14.25 7.27
CA LEU A 16 22.81 13.93 6.18
C LEU A 16 24.27 13.81 6.64
N LEU A 17 24.71 14.64 7.58
CA LEU A 17 26.05 14.58 8.17
C LEU A 17 26.30 13.29 8.98
N SER A 18 25.25 12.56 9.35
CA SER A 18 25.40 11.24 9.98
C SER A 18 25.64 10.09 8.99
N GLU A 19 25.49 10.36 7.69
CA GLU A 19 25.69 9.38 6.62
C GLU A 19 27.16 9.34 6.19
N GLN A 20 27.78 8.15 6.26
CA GLN A 20 29.21 7.99 5.99
C GLN A 20 29.59 8.25 4.52
N ASP A 21 28.64 8.04 3.60
CA ASP A 21 28.81 8.19 2.16
C ASP A 21 28.20 9.48 1.62
N LEU A 22 28.05 10.55 2.44
CA LEU A 22 27.37 11.79 2.06
C LEU A 22 27.79 12.36 0.69
N PHE A 23 29.07 12.30 0.33
CA PHE A 23 29.58 12.84 -0.92
C PHE A 23 29.94 11.78 -1.97
N GLY A 24 29.51 10.53 -1.78
CA GLY A 24 29.81 9.40 -2.66
C GLY A 24 30.48 8.25 -1.91
N GLU A 25 30.99 7.25 -2.63
CA GLU A 25 31.73 6.16 -1.99
C GLU A 25 32.95 6.70 -1.24
N PRO A 26 33.22 6.25 0.01
CA PRO A 26 34.27 6.78 0.89
C PRO A 26 35.70 6.43 0.43
N GLN A 27 35.89 6.04 -0.83
CA GLN A 27 37.19 5.64 -1.37
C GLN A 27 38.09 6.83 -1.74
N GLU A 28 37.55 8.06 -1.81
CA GLU A 28 38.31 9.26 -2.18
C GLU A 28 37.92 10.51 -1.37
N ASP A 29 38.88 11.10 -0.64
CA ASP A 29 38.69 12.36 0.13
C ASP A 29 38.41 13.58 -0.78
N VAL A 30 38.69 13.47 -2.09
CA VAL A 30 38.49 14.53 -3.09
C VAL A 30 37.00 14.70 -3.46
N ASN A 31 36.13 13.77 -3.06
CA ASN A 31 34.72 13.78 -3.42
C ASN A 31 33.97 15.03 -2.95
N ILE A 32 34.24 15.52 -1.73
CA ILE A 32 33.64 16.77 -1.24
C ILE A 32 34.14 18.00 -2.02
N ILE A 33 35.41 18.02 -2.44
CA ILE A 33 35.96 19.13 -3.22
C ILE A 33 35.30 19.20 -4.59
N ASN A 34 35.21 18.06 -5.29
CA ASN A 34 34.53 17.98 -6.59
C ASN A 34 33.05 18.36 -6.46
N PHE A 35 32.40 17.90 -5.39
CA PHE A 35 31.02 18.25 -5.10
C PHE A 35 30.82 19.77 -4.96
N LEU A 36 31.68 20.44 -4.18
CA LEU A 36 31.61 21.88 -3.93
C LEU A 36 32.00 22.70 -5.18
N ASP A 37 33.03 22.27 -5.92
CA ASP A 37 33.50 22.95 -7.14
C ASP A 37 32.42 23.00 -8.21
N GLU A 38 31.75 21.88 -8.46
CA GLU A 38 30.63 21.86 -9.39
C GLU A 38 29.38 22.63 -8.86
N MET A 39 29.27 22.89 -7.56
CA MET A 39 28.13 23.63 -6.98
C MET A 39 28.37 25.15 -6.97
N PHE A 40 29.61 25.58 -6.72
CA PHE A 40 29.96 26.98 -6.47
C PHE A 40 31.01 27.56 -7.42
N ASP A 41 31.61 26.76 -8.31
CA ASP A 41 32.80 27.11 -9.10
C ASP A 41 33.90 27.67 -8.19
N LEU A 42 34.51 26.81 -7.36
CA LEU A 42 35.39 27.22 -6.27
C LEU A 42 36.62 27.99 -6.77
N LYS A 43 37.04 27.77 -8.02
CA LYS A 43 38.14 28.50 -8.65
C LYS A 43 37.81 29.96 -8.93
N SER A 44 36.53 30.28 -9.06
CA SER A 44 36.05 31.66 -9.22
C SER A 44 35.90 32.42 -7.90
N LEU A 45 35.85 31.70 -6.76
CA LEU A 45 35.65 32.28 -5.44
C LEU A 45 36.99 32.62 -4.75
N PRO A 46 37.06 33.72 -3.98
CA PRO A 46 38.25 34.06 -3.22
C PRO A 46 38.50 33.07 -2.07
N SER A 47 39.78 32.87 -1.73
CA SER A 47 40.17 32.16 -0.51
C SER A 47 39.88 33.01 0.74
N GLU A 48 39.58 32.35 1.86
CA GLU A 48 39.55 32.99 3.19
C GLU A 48 40.90 32.88 3.92
N ASP A 49 41.85 32.17 3.33
CA ASP A 49 43.23 32.04 3.78
C ASP A 49 44.14 32.72 2.76
N ASP A 50 44.76 33.83 3.16
CA ASP A 50 45.63 34.65 2.32
C ASP A 50 46.83 33.87 1.70
N ARG A 51 47.09 32.63 2.15
CA ARG A 51 48.10 31.72 1.60
C ARG A 51 47.70 31.10 0.26
N PHE A 52 46.42 31.06 -0.09
CA PHE A 52 45.89 30.39 -1.27
C PHE A 52 45.22 31.37 -2.24
N SER A 53 45.21 31.02 -3.53
CA SER A 53 44.77 31.95 -4.57
C SER A 53 43.26 31.98 -4.78
N ASN A 54 42.55 30.90 -4.42
CA ASN A 54 41.11 30.73 -4.61
C ASN A 54 40.54 29.74 -3.59
N ALA A 55 39.20 29.66 -3.50
CA ALA A 55 38.52 28.78 -2.55
C ALA A 55 38.76 27.28 -2.81
N TYR A 56 39.14 26.89 -4.03
CA TYR A 56 39.47 25.50 -4.36
C TYR A 56 40.75 25.06 -3.66
N GLU A 57 41.83 25.84 -3.79
CA GLU A 57 43.12 25.54 -3.15
C GLU A 57 43.02 25.54 -1.61
N ASP A 58 42.27 26.51 -1.08
CA ASP A 58 41.93 26.65 0.34
C ASP A 58 41.22 25.40 0.88
N ALA A 59 40.09 25.04 0.25
CA ALA A 59 39.32 23.86 0.64
C ALA A 59 40.13 22.57 0.48
N PHE A 60 40.91 22.43 -0.60
CA PHE A 60 41.75 21.24 -0.82
C PHE A 60 42.80 21.10 0.28
N GLN A 61 43.44 22.20 0.70
CA GLN A 61 44.41 22.15 1.78
C GLN A 61 43.77 21.67 3.09
N HIS A 62 42.62 22.24 3.45
CA HIS A 62 42.01 21.97 4.75
C HIS A 62 41.26 20.63 4.83
N LEU A 63 40.57 20.24 3.75
CA LEU A 63 39.77 19.01 3.72
C LEU A 63 40.58 17.76 3.34
N VAL A 64 41.60 17.89 2.49
CA VAL A 64 42.33 16.73 1.94
C VAL A 64 43.75 16.62 2.51
N ASN A 65 44.50 17.73 2.61
CA ASN A 65 45.88 17.66 3.09
C ASN A 65 45.98 17.66 4.62
N ASN A 66 45.15 18.47 5.31
CA ASN A 66 45.25 18.68 6.77
C ASN A 66 44.19 17.93 7.58
N TYR A 67 43.01 17.68 6.99
CA TYR A 67 41.84 17.13 7.69
C TYR A 67 41.42 17.95 8.93
N ASP A 68 41.50 19.28 8.84
CA ASP A 68 41.20 20.20 9.95
C ASP A 68 39.87 20.97 9.77
N TRP A 69 39.16 20.75 8.66
CA TRP A 69 37.79 21.23 8.46
C TRP A 69 36.76 20.10 8.61
N GLU A 70 35.82 20.29 9.54
CA GLU A 70 34.64 19.44 9.67
C GLU A 70 33.61 19.76 8.57
N TYR A 71 32.92 18.74 8.05
CA TYR A 71 31.90 18.92 7.01
C TYR A 71 30.76 19.85 7.44
N GLU A 72 30.41 19.85 8.73
CA GLU A 72 29.41 20.79 9.26
C GLU A 72 29.87 22.24 9.02
N TYR A 73 31.06 22.61 9.51
CA TYR A 73 31.64 23.95 9.32
C TYR A 73 31.71 24.36 7.84
N VAL A 74 32.13 23.45 6.97
CA VAL A 74 32.23 23.72 5.53
C VAL A 74 30.88 24.10 4.93
N LEU A 75 29.82 23.37 5.26
CA LEU A 75 28.49 23.58 4.71
C LEU A 75 27.76 24.75 5.39
N THR A 76 27.91 24.93 6.71
CA THR A 76 27.16 25.94 7.48
C THR A 76 27.83 27.31 7.51
N ASP A 77 29.14 27.36 7.65
CA ASP A 77 29.86 28.61 7.90
C ASP A 77 30.65 29.05 6.67
N ARG A 78 31.44 28.15 6.06
CA ARG A 78 32.29 28.51 4.90
C ARG A 78 31.49 28.79 3.64
N PHE A 79 30.60 27.88 3.24
CA PHE A 79 29.77 28.02 2.03
C PHE A 79 28.32 28.42 2.33
N ASN A 80 27.95 28.46 3.61
CA ASN A 80 26.67 28.95 4.12
C ASN A 80 25.42 28.50 3.33
N ILE A 81 25.33 27.20 3.04
CA ILE A 81 24.23 26.63 2.24
C ILE A 81 22.88 26.72 2.96
N ILE A 82 22.90 26.98 4.27
CA ILE A 82 21.72 27.01 5.14
C ILE A 82 20.97 28.34 5.07
N ASP A 83 21.59 29.43 4.63
CA ASP A 83 20.91 30.72 4.61
C ASP A 83 20.03 30.89 3.36
N ASP A 84 20.49 30.47 2.19
CA ASP A 84 19.73 30.56 0.93
C ASP A 84 18.96 29.24 0.61
N PRO A 85 17.62 29.26 0.54
CA PRO A 85 16.84 28.05 0.26
C PRO A 85 17.10 27.46 -1.12
N ASP A 86 17.42 28.29 -2.12
CA ASP A 86 17.60 27.85 -3.49
C ASP A 86 18.96 27.15 -3.65
N VAL A 87 19.99 27.66 -2.95
CA VAL A 87 21.29 26.99 -2.79
C VAL A 87 21.12 25.65 -2.08
N PHE A 88 20.35 25.60 -0.98
CA PHE A 88 20.11 24.35 -0.27
C PHE A 88 19.36 23.32 -1.12
N ILE A 89 18.37 23.73 -1.92
CA ILE A 89 17.68 22.83 -2.85
C ILE A 89 18.65 22.27 -3.90
N THR A 90 19.55 23.10 -4.42
CA THR A 90 20.60 22.67 -5.35
C THR A 90 21.50 21.60 -4.70
N PHE A 91 21.89 21.81 -3.44
CA PHE A 91 22.63 20.84 -2.65
C PHE A 91 21.88 19.50 -2.51
N LEU A 92 20.58 19.54 -2.19
CA LEU A 92 19.75 18.34 -2.08
C LEU A 92 19.65 17.56 -3.40
N ASN A 93 19.29 18.24 -4.50
CA ASN A 93 19.21 17.64 -5.84
C ASN A 93 20.53 16.96 -6.23
N LYS A 94 21.65 17.56 -5.84
CA LYS A 94 22.96 17.03 -6.14
C LYS A 94 23.31 15.78 -5.33
N ILE A 95 23.03 15.78 -4.03
CA ILE A 95 23.31 14.64 -3.12
C ILE A 95 22.65 13.34 -3.57
N ILE A 96 21.46 13.44 -4.14
CA ILE A 96 20.71 12.27 -4.62
C ILE A 96 21.06 11.90 -6.06
N HIS A 97 21.76 12.76 -6.80
CA HIS A 97 22.00 12.61 -8.23
C HIS A 97 22.83 11.35 -8.55
N PRO A 98 22.57 10.64 -9.68
CA PRO A 98 23.37 9.50 -10.13
C PRO A 98 24.87 9.77 -10.37
N ASN A 99 25.27 11.04 -10.41
CA ASN A 99 26.68 11.42 -10.49
C ASN A 99 27.42 11.05 -9.20
N ILE A 100 26.73 11.11 -8.07
CA ILE A 100 27.24 10.75 -6.74
C ILE A 100 26.80 9.33 -6.37
N ARG A 101 25.53 8.98 -6.67
CA ARG A 101 24.93 7.69 -6.31
C ARG A 101 24.96 6.73 -7.49
N LYS A 102 25.90 5.78 -7.48
CA LYS A 102 26.10 4.83 -8.60
C LYS A 102 25.15 3.63 -8.58
N LYS A 103 24.26 3.52 -7.58
CA LYS A 103 23.27 2.45 -7.45
C LYS A 103 21.89 3.02 -7.16
N GLU A 104 20.86 2.40 -7.73
CA GLU A 104 19.46 2.79 -7.53
C GLU A 104 19.03 2.66 -6.07
N ASP A 105 19.58 1.68 -5.35
CA ASP A 105 19.31 1.49 -3.91
C ASP A 105 19.81 2.69 -3.09
N ASP A 106 20.95 3.28 -3.46
CA ASP A 106 21.50 4.44 -2.78
C ASP A 106 20.66 5.70 -3.06
N ILE A 107 20.22 5.88 -4.31
CA ILE A 107 19.29 6.95 -4.71
C ILE A 107 17.99 6.83 -3.90
N THR A 108 17.44 5.62 -3.83
CA THR A 108 16.21 5.31 -3.10
C THR A 108 16.38 5.56 -1.60
N ARG A 109 17.53 5.21 -1.02
CA ARG A 109 17.85 5.47 0.39
C ARG A 109 17.84 6.97 0.69
N TYR A 110 18.56 7.79 -0.10
CA TYR A 110 18.58 9.25 0.09
C TYR A 110 17.21 9.89 -0.18
N TYR A 111 16.46 9.40 -1.16
CA TYR A 111 15.06 9.80 -1.39
C TYR A 111 14.24 9.60 -0.11
N LEU A 112 14.30 8.41 0.49
CA LEU A 112 13.54 8.06 1.70
C LEU A 112 14.00 8.83 2.93
N LEU A 113 15.29 9.18 3.03
CA LEU A 113 15.84 9.97 4.13
C LEU A 113 15.41 11.44 4.09
N ILE A 114 15.49 12.08 2.92
CA ILE A 114 15.28 13.53 2.77
C ILE A 114 13.81 13.88 2.57
N ASN A 115 13.09 13.12 1.73
CA ASN A 115 11.74 13.47 1.29
C ASN A 115 10.72 13.68 2.45
N PRO A 116 10.76 12.92 3.57
CA PRO A 116 9.88 13.18 4.73
C PRO A 116 10.05 14.57 5.36
N TYR A 117 11.21 15.21 5.22
CA TYR A 117 11.43 16.57 5.70
C TYR A 117 10.88 17.61 4.72
N LEU A 118 11.04 17.37 3.41
CA LEU A 118 10.49 18.23 2.35
C LEU A 118 8.96 18.29 2.43
N GLU A 119 8.32 17.15 2.67
CA GLU A 119 6.85 17.03 2.74
C GLU A 119 6.24 17.90 3.85
N LYS A 120 6.97 18.18 4.94
CA LYS A 120 6.52 19.07 6.02
C LYS A 120 6.30 20.51 5.55
N GLU A 121 6.90 20.89 4.42
CA GLU A 121 6.88 22.24 3.85
C GLU A 121 6.23 22.26 2.45
N ASN A 122 5.44 21.24 2.08
CA ASN A 122 4.81 21.06 0.77
C ASN A 122 5.80 21.02 -0.41
N LEU A 123 6.96 20.41 -0.20
CA LEU A 123 7.94 20.09 -1.22
C LEU A 123 8.08 18.56 -1.32
N ASN A 124 8.51 18.05 -2.47
CA ASN A 124 8.86 16.65 -2.64
C ASN A 124 9.97 16.47 -3.67
N TYR A 125 10.66 15.33 -3.63
CA TYR A 125 11.41 14.87 -4.79
C TYR A 125 10.46 14.33 -5.85
N SER A 126 10.62 14.82 -7.08
CA SER A 126 9.92 14.37 -8.28
C SER A 126 10.91 13.78 -9.28
N LEU A 127 10.56 12.65 -9.89
CA LEU A 127 11.37 11.98 -10.90
C LEU A 127 11.34 12.79 -12.21
N GLU A 128 12.49 13.29 -12.64
CA GLU A 128 12.60 14.13 -13.84
C GLU A 128 13.06 13.35 -15.07
N SER A 129 14.01 12.44 -14.89
CA SER A 129 14.61 11.68 -15.99
C SER A 129 15.34 10.44 -15.47
N TYR A 130 15.93 9.70 -16.40
CA TYR A 130 16.92 8.68 -16.12
C TYR A 130 18.24 9.07 -16.78
N ASN A 131 19.37 8.78 -16.15
CA ASN A 131 20.67 8.95 -16.79
C ASN A 131 20.93 7.85 -17.85
N ASP A 132 22.09 7.89 -18.51
CA ASP A 132 22.46 6.92 -19.55
C ASP A 132 22.58 5.47 -19.05
N GLU A 133 22.83 5.27 -17.75
CA GLU A 133 22.86 3.97 -17.08
C GLU A 133 21.46 3.52 -16.62
N GLY A 134 20.45 4.36 -16.82
CA GLY A 134 19.07 4.12 -16.45
C GLY A 134 18.76 4.37 -14.96
N LEU A 135 19.61 5.07 -14.21
CA LEU A 135 19.41 5.46 -12.81
C LEU A 135 18.50 6.68 -12.70
N SER A 136 17.66 6.71 -11.67
CA SER A 136 16.67 7.78 -11.45
C SER A 136 17.30 9.14 -11.13
N VAL A 137 16.85 10.19 -11.81
CA VAL A 137 17.23 11.59 -11.53
C VAL A 137 16.05 12.32 -10.90
N TYR A 138 16.20 12.71 -9.64
CA TYR A 138 15.18 13.41 -8.86
C TYR A 138 15.50 14.90 -8.67
N GLU A 139 14.46 15.73 -8.67
CA GLU A 139 14.55 17.14 -8.32
C GLU A 139 13.49 17.53 -7.28
N VAL A 140 13.84 18.44 -6.37
CA VAL A 140 12.90 19.02 -5.40
C VAL A 140 11.94 19.97 -6.12
N LYS A 141 10.65 19.68 -6.03
CA LYS A 141 9.57 20.49 -6.58
C LYS A 141 8.53 20.82 -5.51
N GLN A 142 7.74 21.87 -5.77
CA GLN A 142 6.55 22.14 -4.97
C GLN A 142 5.48 21.10 -5.27
N THR A 143 4.82 20.63 -4.21
CA THR A 143 3.63 19.80 -4.30
C THR A 143 2.47 20.68 -4.78
N ASN A 144 2.45 21.02 -6.07
CA ASN A 144 1.38 21.83 -6.66
C ASN A 144 0.11 20.99 -6.80
N SER A 145 -1.02 21.54 -6.36
CA SER A 145 -2.37 20.97 -6.56
C SER A 145 -2.88 21.04 -8.01
N THR A 146 -2.11 21.65 -8.92
CA THR A 146 -2.50 21.88 -10.32
C THR A 146 -1.84 20.93 -11.32
N SER A 147 -0.65 20.42 -11.03
CA SER A 147 0.00 19.36 -11.81
C SER A 147 -0.17 18.03 -11.06
N ASN A 148 -1.25 17.32 -11.34
CA ASN A 148 -1.58 16.05 -10.68
C ASN A 148 -0.62 14.88 -11.02
N VAL A 149 0.56 15.14 -11.60
CA VAL A 149 1.51 14.09 -11.93
C VAL A 149 2.15 13.56 -10.63
N PRO A 150 2.04 12.25 -10.34
CA PRO A 150 2.68 11.65 -9.19
C PRO A 150 4.19 11.82 -9.25
N SER A 151 4.83 12.07 -8.10
CA SER A 151 6.28 12.30 -8.00
C SER A 151 7.15 11.16 -8.51
N THR A 152 6.59 9.96 -8.69
CA THR A 152 7.27 8.78 -9.23
C THR A 152 7.14 8.65 -10.75
N ILE A 153 6.49 9.60 -11.43
CA ILE A 153 6.23 9.59 -12.86
C ILE A 153 6.81 10.85 -13.49
N ILE A 154 7.59 10.66 -14.55
CA ILE A 154 8.11 11.78 -15.35
C ILE A 154 6.94 12.47 -16.05
N GLU A 155 6.87 13.79 -15.96
CA GLU A 155 5.86 14.58 -16.69
C GLU A 155 6.07 14.45 -18.21
N ASN A 156 5.00 14.08 -18.92
CA ASN A 156 5.07 13.93 -20.37
C ASN A 156 5.21 15.30 -21.05
N LYS A 157 6.22 15.42 -21.92
CA LYS A 157 6.46 16.61 -22.75
C LYS A 157 6.10 16.40 -24.22
N ILE A 158 5.75 15.18 -24.63
CA ILE A 158 5.41 14.85 -26.01
C ILE A 158 3.95 15.24 -26.29
N PRO A 159 3.66 16.14 -27.24
CA PRO A 159 2.29 16.57 -27.52
C PRO A 159 1.48 15.46 -28.19
N PHE A 160 0.22 15.34 -27.80
CA PHE A 160 -0.83 14.62 -28.50
C PHE A 160 -1.61 15.62 -29.36
N TYR A 161 -1.74 15.33 -30.66
CA TYR A 161 -2.61 16.07 -31.58
C TYR A 161 -3.88 15.24 -31.85
N VAL A 162 -5.03 15.89 -31.87
CA VAL A 162 -6.32 15.20 -32.10
C VAL A 162 -6.81 15.51 -33.52
N ASP A 163 -7.05 14.48 -34.31
CA ASP A 163 -7.70 14.58 -35.62
C ASP A 163 -9.12 14.01 -35.57
N ASN A 164 -10.09 14.90 -35.47
CA ASN A 164 -11.52 14.56 -35.43
C ASN A 164 -12.14 14.35 -36.82
N ASN A 165 -11.43 14.68 -37.90
CA ASN A 165 -11.97 14.63 -39.27
C ASN A 165 -10.99 13.95 -40.23
N PRO A 166 -10.66 12.66 -40.02
CA PRO A 166 -9.78 11.95 -40.92
C PRO A 166 -10.40 11.82 -42.32
N THR A 167 -9.55 11.88 -43.35
CA THR A 167 -9.90 11.77 -44.77
C THR A 167 -10.16 10.33 -45.22
N GLY A 168 -9.96 9.36 -44.33
CA GLY A 168 -10.13 7.92 -44.57
C GLY A 168 -10.35 7.17 -43.25
N TYR A 169 -10.12 5.86 -43.25
CA TYR A 169 -10.26 5.05 -42.04
C TYR A 169 -9.25 5.48 -40.95
N TYR A 170 -9.73 5.58 -39.71
CA TYR A 170 -8.98 6.09 -38.55
C TYR A 170 -7.71 5.29 -38.23
N ASP A 171 -7.70 3.99 -38.54
CA ASP A 171 -6.60 3.03 -38.37
C ASP A 171 -5.63 2.97 -39.58
N TYR A 172 -5.79 3.88 -40.56
CA TYR A 172 -4.86 4.04 -41.67
C TYR A 172 -3.99 5.28 -41.48
N LYS A 173 -2.66 5.07 -41.49
CA LYS A 173 -1.65 6.13 -41.31
C LYS A 173 -1.83 7.35 -42.21
N ASN A 174 -2.34 7.16 -43.43
CA ASN A 174 -2.49 8.25 -44.41
C ASN A 174 -3.81 9.03 -44.27
N SER A 175 -4.68 8.65 -43.35
CA SER A 175 -6.01 9.27 -43.21
C SER A 175 -6.01 10.56 -42.42
N HIS A 176 -5.01 10.80 -41.57
CA HIS A 176 -4.94 11.98 -40.71
C HIS A 176 -3.93 13.02 -41.20
N LYS A 177 -4.10 14.27 -40.76
CA LYS A 177 -3.17 15.36 -41.07
C LYS A 177 -1.80 15.05 -40.46
N ARG A 178 -0.73 15.18 -41.25
CA ARG A 178 0.63 15.02 -40.74
C ARG A 178 0.96 16.16 -39.75
N PRO A 179 1.49 15.83 -38.57
CA PRO A 179 1.90 16.84 -37.60
C PRO A 179 3.11 17.64 -38.10
N LEU A 180 3.31 18.84 -37.54
CA LEU A 180 4.39 19.76 -37.92
C LEU A 180 5.55 19.78 -36.92
N SER A 181 5.34 19.24 -35.72
CA SER A 181 6.30 19.16 -34.62
C SER A 181 6.55 17.70 -34.27
N PHE A 182 7.80 17.39 -33.90
CA PHE A 182 8.24 16.04 -33.58
C PHE A 182 9.19 16.07 -32.37
N PRO A 183 9.20 15.04 -31.50
CA PRO A 183 8.30 13.88 -31.51
C PRO A 183 6.87 14.27 -31.11
N CYS A 184 5.87 13.53 -31.58
CA CYS A 184 4.47 13.75 -31.21
C CYS A 184 3.61 12.49 -31.36
N PHE A 185 2.46 12.50 -30.69
CA PHE A 185 1.38 11.55 -30.91
C PHE A 185 0.27 12.17 -31.75
N VAL A 186 -0.45 11.31 -32.49
CA VAL A 186 -1.70 11.70 -33.16
C VAL A 186 -2.80 10.73 -32.76
N LEU A 187 -3.88 11.26 -32.19
CA LEU A 187 -5.12 10.57 -31.87
C LEU A 187 -6.11 10.79 -33.01
N VAL A 188 -6.40 9.74 -33.77
CA VAL A 188 -7.32 9.81 -34.91
C VAL A 188 -8.67 9.27 -34.48
N ASN A 189 -9.68 10.13 -34.50
CA ASN A 189 -11.04 9.78 -34.09
C ASN A 189 -11.70 8.81 -35.09
N ASN A 190 -12.33 7.76 -34.57
CA ASN A 190 -13.25 6.92 -35.32
C ASN A 190 -14.65 7.56 -35.39
N SER A 191 -14.79 8.59 -36.23
CA SER A 191 -16.04 9.35 -36.40
C SER A 191 -17.23 8.51 -36.91
N GLY A 192 -16.96 7.32 -37.47
CA GLY A 192 -17.97 6.39 -37.98
C GLY A 192 -18.58 5.45 -36.93
N TRP A 193 -18.06 5.45 -35.70
CA TRP A 193 -18.53 4.56 -34.63
C TRP A 193 -19.11 5.35 -33.45
N ASN A 194 -20.18 4.82 -32.86
CA ASN A 194 -20.66 5.27 -31.56
C ASN A 194 -21.07 4.05 -30.71
N ASP A 195 -20.75 4.11 -29.43
CA ASP A 195 -21.14 3.12 -28.44
C ASP A 195 -22.40 3.63 -27.72
N PHE A 196 -23.57 3.35 -28.28
CA PHE A 196 -24.85 3.84 -27.75
C PHE A 196 -24.82 5.37 -27.58
N SER A 197 -24.58 6.10 -28.68
CA SER A 197 -24.34 7.56 -28.74
C SER A 197 -23.00 8.06 -28.20
N ASN A 198 -22.26 7.25 -27.42
CA ASN A 198 -20.93 7.65 -26.94
C ASN A 198 -19.88 7.62 -28.05
N ARG A 199 -19.23 8.75 -28.31
CA ARG A 199 -18.12 8.88 -29.25
C ARG A 199 -16.83 9.09 -28.46
N SER A 200 -16.03 8.04 -28.40
CA SER A 200 -14.84 7.94 -27.54
C SER A 200 -13.69 7.20 -28.21
N SER A 201 -13.87 6.68 -29.42
CA SER A 201 -12.94 5.74 -30.05
C SER A 201 -11.89 6.46 -30.89
N TYR A 202 -10.63 6.16 -30.64
CA TYR A 202 -9.48 6.72 -31.34
C TYR A 202 -8.49 5.62 -31.73
N TYR A 203 -7.61 5.93 -32.67
CA TYR A 203 -6.41 5.16 -32.95
C TYR A 203 -5.19 6.05 -32.72
N LEU A 204 -4.22 5.54 -31.94
CA LEU A 204 -3.02 6.27 -31.56
C LEU A 204 -1.87 5.96 -32.54
N TYR A 205 -1.21 7.01 -33.02
CA TYR A 205 0.03 6.95 -33.80
C TYR A 205 1.13 7.72 -33.08
N PHE A 206 2.37 7.27 -33.24
CA PHE A 206 3.55 7.97 -32.78
C PHE A 206 4.45 8.35 -33.94
N TYR A 207 4.86 9.62 -34.00
CA TYR A 207 5.84 10.14 -34.94
C TYR A 207 7.11 10.56 -34.20
N SER A 208 8.24 9.88 -34.48
CA SER A 208 9.57 10.32 -34.03
C SER A 208 10.12 11.43 -34.94
N THR A 209 9.81 11.34 -36.24
CA THR A 209 10.15 12.33 -37.27
C THR A 209 9.02 12.39 -38.32
N ILE A 210 9.12 13.31 -39.27
CA ILE A 210 8.12 13.44 -40.35
C ILE A 210 7.97 12.19 -41.23
N SER A 211 9.01 11.37 -41.34
CA SER A 211 9.01 10.13 -42.15
C SER A 211 8.71 8.89 -41.33
N GLU A 212 9.03 8.91 -40.04
CA GLU A 212 8.91 7.76 -39.16
C GLU A 212 7.63 7.84 -38.33
N CYS A 213 6.67 6.98 -38.66
CA CYS A 213 5.42 6.88 -37.92
C CYS A 213 5.06 5.43 -37.69
N LYS A 214 4.75 5.14 -36.42
CA LYS A 214 4.39 3.82 -35.90
C LYS A 214 2.93 3.84 -35.47
N SER A 215 2.17 2.84 -35.90
CA SER A 215 0.83 2.58 -35.38
C SER A 215 0.94 1.96 -33.99
N ILE A 216 0.34 2.61 -32.98
CA ILE A 216 0.31 2.10 -31.63
C ILE A 216 -0.88 1.16 -31.48
N GLY A 217 -2.10 1.68 -31.63
CA GLY A 217 -3.30 0.85 -31.51
C GLY A 217 -4.56 1.63 -31.17
N PRO A 218 -5.69 0.93 -31.07
CA PRO A 218 -6.96 1.49 -30.67
C PRO A 218 -6.99 1.85 -29.18
N VAL A 219 -7.52 3.03 -28.87
CA VAL A 219 -7.71 3.54 -27.51
C VAL A 219 -9.07 4.22 -27.43
N LYS A 220 -9.78 4.04 -26.32
CA LYS A 220 -10.97 4.82 -26.03
C LYS A 220 -10.67 5.84 -24.95
N ILE A 221 -11.15 7.07 -25.13
CA ILE A 221 -11.05 8.17 -24.18
C ILE A 221 -12.46 8.66 -23.91
N ILE A 222 -12.87 8.71 -22.65
CA ILE A 222 -14.18 9.21 -22.22
C ILE A 222 -14.03 10.40 -21.28
N HIS A 223 -15.08 11.22 -21.19
CA HIS A 223 -15.23 12.26 -20.18
C HIS A 223 -16.27 11.84 -19.13
N GLN A 224 -16.14 12.34 -17.90
CA GLN A 224 -17.05 11.99 -16.79
C GLN A 224 -18.52 12.29 -17.11
N GLU A 225 -18.80 13.42 -17.77
CA GLU A 225 -20.16 13.97 -17.91
C GLU A 225 -20.70 14.04 -19.34
N VAL A 226 -19.85 13.84 -20.36
CA VAL A 226 -20.21 14.11 -21.76
C VAL A 226 -20.10 12.83 -22.59
N ASP A 227 -21.07 12.61 -23.48
CA ASP A 227 -21.16 11.46 -24.38
C ASP A 227 -20.33 11.62 -25.67
N ASN A 228 -20.09 12.85 -26.13
CA ASN A 228 -19.27 13.15 -27.30
C ASN A 228 -17.91 13.74 -26.90
N THR A 229 -16.94 12.88 -26.57
CA THR A 229 -15.58 13.28 -26.19
C THR A 229 -14.89 14.19 -27.23
N PRO A 230 -15.01 13.94 -28.56
CA PRO A 230 -14.45 14.80 -29.61
C PRO A 230 -14.78 16.29 -29.52
N ASP A 231 -15.93 16.66 -28.95
CA ASP A 231 -16.39 18.06 -28.89
C ASP A 231 -15.68 18.87 -27.80
N ILE A 232 -15.18 18.18 -26.78
CA ILE A 232 -14.57 18.80 -25.58
C ILE A 232 -13.08 18.51 -25.45
N LEU A 233 -12.56 17.52 -26.18
CA LEU A 233 -11.15 17.18 -26.18
C LEU A 233 -10.38 18.25 -26.96
N ASN A 234 -9.37 18.85 -26.31
CA ASN A 234 -8.53 19.87 -26.94
C ASN A 234 -7.84 19.34 -28.20
N GLU A 235 -7.67 20.20 -29.21
CA GLU A 235 -6.95 19.87 -30.45
C GLU A 235 -5.51 19.39 -30.20
N SER A 236 -4.91 19.84 -29.09
CA SER A 236 -3.65 19.29 -28.59
C SER A 236 -3.54 19.35 -27.07
N PHE A 237 -2.76 18.43 -26.49
CA PHE A 237 -2.44 18.39 -25.07
C PHE A 237 -1.16 17.60 -24.82
N THR A 238 -0.51 17.80 -23.67
CA THR A 238 0.56 16.91 -23.19
C THR A 238 0.07 15.96 -22.09
N VAL A 239 -1.03 16.31 -21.42
CA VAL A 239 -1.70 15.50 -20.40
C VAL A 239 -3.20 15.80 -20.43
N LEU A 240 -4.01 14.77 -20.27
CA LEU A 240 -5.45 14.91 -20.06
C LEU A 240 -5.73 15.40 -18.63
N ASN A 241 -6.73 16.26 -18.47
CA ASN A 241 -7.19 16.66 -17.13
C ASN A 241 -7.96 15.52 -16.43
N GLU A 242 -8.27 15.68 -15.14
CA GLU A 242 -8.89 14.62 -14.32
C GLU A 242 -10.30 14.21 -14.77
N ASN A 243 -10.97 15.03 -15.60
CA ASN A 243 -12.31 14.70 -16.08
C ASN A 243 -12.29 13.68 -17.21
N PHE A 244 -11.12 13.27 -17.70
CA PHE A 244 -10.96 12.25 -18.72
C PHE A 244 -10.26 10.99 -18.18
N CYS A 245 -10.61 9.85 -18.75
CA CYS A 245 -9.85 8.62 -18.60
C CYS A 245 -9.79 7.85 -19.91
N SER A 246 -8.81 6.94 -20.04
CA SER A 246 -8.64 6.14 -21.25
C SER A 246 -8.39 4.67 -20.97
N LEU A 247 -8.70 3.83 -21.95
CA LEU A 247 -8.39 2.40 -21.96
C LEU A 247 -7.94 1.98 -23.36
N GLY A 248 -6.71 1.49 -23.48
CA GLY A 248 -6.26 0.75 -24.68
C GLY A 248 -7.16 -0.45 -24.93
N GLN A 249 -7.58 -0.67 -26.17
CA GLN A 249 -8.62 -1.65 -26.50
C GLN A 249 -8.09 -3.05 -26.82
N ASP A 250 -6.78 -3.20 -26.93
CA ASP A 250 -6.06 -4.47 -27.06
C ASP A 250 -4.74 -4.45 -26.27
N TYR A 251 -4.12 -5.62 -26.08
CA TYR A 251 -2.83 -5.71 -25.37
C TYR A 251 -1.64 -5.18 -26.20
N GLU A 252 -1.73 -5.28 -27.53
CA GLU A 252 -0.67 -4.85 -28.46
C GLU A 252 -0.39 -3.35 -28.35
N TYR A 253 -1.43 -2.54 -28.11
CA TYR A 253 -1.34 -1.12 -27.75
C TYR A 253 -0.34 -0.88 -26.59
N TYR A 254 -0.48 -1.64 -25.50
CA TYR A 254 0.36 -1.45 -24.32
C TYR A 254 1.78 -1.96 -24.54
N GLU A 255 1.93 -3.11 -25.21
CA GLU A 255 3.23 -3.70 -25.53
C GLU A 255 4.07 -2.77 -26.42
N LYS A 256 3.45 -2.17 -27.44
CA LYS A 256 4.11 -1.19 -28.32
C LYS A 256 4.57 0.05 -27.56
N LEU A 257 3.73 0.62 -26.68
CA LEU A 257 4.14 1.77 -25.88
C LEU A 257 5.30 1.43 -24.93
N LYS A 258 5.25 0.28 -24.25
CA LYS A 258 6.36 -0.21 -23.41
C LYS A 258 7.63 -0.38 -24.24
N SER A 259 7.55 -1.00 -25.42
CA SER A 259 8.71 -1.23 -26.29
C SER A 259 9.31 0.06 -26.87
N LEU A 260 8.50 1.10 -27.10
CA LEU A 260 8.97 2.35 -27.70
C LEU A 260 9.60 3.32 -26.70
N PHE A 261 9.14 3.30 -25.46
CA PHE A 261 9.51 4.29 -24.43
C PHE A 261 10.21 3.69 -23.21
N GLU A 262 10.38 2.36 -23.16
CA GLU A 262 11.19 1.60 -22.20
C GLU A 262 10.96 1.93 -20.71
N LYS A 263 11.63 2.93 -20.13
CA LYS A 263 11.42 3.34 -18.73
C LYS A 263 10.44 4.50 -18.58
N THR A 264 10.09 5.19 -19.68
CA THR A 264 9.25 6.39 -19.66
C THR A 264 7.82 6.12 -20.15
N TYR A 265 7.45 4.89 -20.53
CA TYR A 265 6.08 4.58 -20.99
C TYR A 265 5.00 4.92 -19.96
N ASN A 266 5.30 4.84 -18.66
CA ASN A 266 4.38 5.23 -17.58
C ASN A 266 3.97 6.70 -17.68
N SER A 267 4.86 7.57 -18.17
CA SER A 267 4.59 8.99 -18.45
C SER A 267 3.45 9.15 -19.46
N ILE A 268 3.44 8.31 -20.50
CA ILE A 268 2.44 8.34 -21.57
C ILE A 268 1.11 7.80 -21.07
N PHE A 269 1.10 6.68 -20.35
CA PHE A 269 -0.13 6.15 -19.75
C PHE A 269 -0.73 7.14 -18.74
N TRP A 270 0.10 7.85 -17.99
CA TRP A 270 -0.38 8.88 -17.06
C TRP A 270 -0.95 10.08 -17.82
N ALA A 271 -0.26 10.53 -18.86
CA ALA A 271 -0.73 11.60 -19.74
C ALA A 271 -2.08 11.29 -20.37
N LEU A 272 -2.34 10.03 -20.72
CA LEU A 272 -3.61 9.54 -21.25
C LEU A 272 -4.62 9.14 -20.18
N LYS A 273 -4.27 9.22 -18.88
CA LYS A 273 -5.15 8.83 -17.77
C LYS A 273 -5.64 7.38 -17.91
N ASP A 274 -4.71 6.47 -18.20
CA ASP A 274 -5.01 5.06 -18.48
C ASP A 274 -5.45 4.31 -17.21
N ILE A 275 -6.68 3.81 -17.22
CA ILE A 275 -7.31 3.16 -16.05
C ILE A 275 -6.81 1.74 -15.79
N ALA A 276 -6.19 1.08 -16.76
CA ALA A 276 -5.61 -0.25 -16.58
C ALA A 276 -4.28 -0.19 -15.84
N ILE A 277 -3.53 0.90 -16.02
CA ILE A 277 -2.25 1.13 -15.33
C ILE A 277 -2.47 1.80 -13.97
N TYR A 278 -3.44 2.74 -13.88
CA TYR A 278 -3.69 3.55 -12.69
C TYR A 278 -5.11 3.33 -12.13
N PRO A 279 -5.29 2.32 -11.25
CA PRO A 279 -6.59 1.98 -10.65
C PRO A 279 -7.23 3.07 -9.78
N ASP A 280 -6.48 4.11 -9.43
CA ASP A 280 -7.02 5.27 -8.72
C ASP A 280 -7.96 6.09 -9.61
N ILE A 281 -7.58 6.28 -10.87
CA ILE A 281 -8.43 6.94 -11.87
C ILE A 281 -9.67 6.08 -12.12
N LEU A 282 -9.52 4.75 -12.17
CA LEU A 282 -10.65 3.83 -12.33
C LEU A 282 -11.76 4.04 -11.28
N GLU A 283 -11.42 4.31 -10.01
CA GLU A 283 -12.42 4.50 -8.94
C GLU A 283 -13.34 5.69 -9.23
N GLU A 284 -12.84 6.72 -9.92
CA GLU A 284 -13.64 7.90 -10.28
C GLU A 284 -14.59 7.61 -11.44
N PHE A 285 -14.29 6.62 -12.30
CA PHE A 285 -15.04 6.37 -13.54
C PHE A 285 -15.86 5.09 -13.55
N GLU A 286 -15.59 4.10 -12.69
CA GLU A 286 -16.17 2.74 -12.76
C GLU A 286 -17.71 2.68 -12.70
N ASN A 287 -18.32 3.74 -12.15
CA ASN A 287 -19.77 3.88 -12.00
C ASN A 287 -20.42 4.81 -13.05
N HIS A 288 -19.64 5.47 -13.89
CA HIS A 288 -20.16 6.33 -14.94
C HIS A 288 -20.79 5.51 -16.07
N TYR A 289 -21.89 6.00 -16.63
CA TYR A 289 -22.59 5.35 -17.75
C TYR A 289 -21.64 5.06 -18.92
N TYR A 290 -20.76 6.01 -19.26
CA TYR A 290 -19.83 5.93 -20.38
C TYR A 290 -18.74 4.86 -20.19
N PHE A 291 -18.36 4.56 -18.94
CA PHE A 291 -17.38 3.54 -18.64
C PHE A 291 -17.86 2.15 -19.07
N ARG A 292 -19.03 1.73 -18.57
CA ARG A 292 -19.59 0.40 -18.86
C ARG A 292 -20.03 0.26 -20.31
N ASN A 293 -20.65 1.29 -20.86
CA ASN A 293 -21.23 1.22 -22.21
C ASN A 293 -20.21 1.47 -23.33
N SER A 294 -19.03 2.02 -23.03
CA SER A 294 -18.00 2.31 -24.04
C SER A 294 -16.64 1.67 -23.76
N LEU A 295 -15.96 1.98 -22.65
CA LEU A 295 -14.60 1.48 -22.39
C LEU A 295 -14.55 -0.03 -22.28
N ILE A 296 -15.45 -0.61 -21.47
CA ILE A 296 -15.53 -2.05 -21.19
C ILE A 296 -16.81 -2.68 -21.76
N ARG A 297 -17.24 -2.21 -22.95
CA ARG A 297 -18.48 -2.67 -23.59
C ARG A 297 -18.54 -4.19 -23.78
N ASN A 298 -17.40 -4.84 -24.02
CA ASN A 298 -17.30 -6.29 -24.14
C ASN A 298 -16.44 -6.86 -23.01
N ASP A 299 -16.71 -8.13 -22.66
CA ASP A 299 -16.01 -8.86 -21.60
C ASP A 299 -14.49 -8.91 -21.80
N GLU A 300 -14.02 -8.90 -23.06
CA GLU A 300 -12.59 -8.87 -23.38
C GLU A 300 -11.88 -7.61 -22.86
N GLN A 301 -12.52 -6.43 -22.94
CA GLN A 301 -11.94 -5.18 -22.44
C GLN A 301 -11.98 -5.10 -20.92
N GLU A 302 -12.99 -5.71 -20.31
CA GLU A 302 -13.10 -5.86 -18.85
C GLU A 302 -11.97 -6.76 -18.31
N GLN A 303 -11.69 -7.86 -19.01
CA GLN A 303 -10.56 -8.73 -18.72
C GLN A 303 -9.22 -8.02 -18.97
N LEU A 304 -9.08 -7.31 -20.09
CA LEU A 304 -7.88 -6.54 -20.44
C LEU A 304 -7.55 -5.51 -19.34
N LEU A 305 -8.54 -4.73 -18.91
CA LEU A 305 -8.41 -3.77 -17.81
C LEU A 305 -7.78 -4.39 -16.55
N ARG A 306 -8.16 -5.64 -16.24
CA ARG A 306 -7.65 -6.37 -15.07
C ARG A 306 -6.26 -6.94 -15.29
N GLU A 307 -5.86 -7.29 -16.51
CA GLU A 307 -4.66 -8.09 -16.76
C GLU A 307 -3.44 -7.28 -17.25
N VAL A 308 -3.65 -6.15 -17.92
CA VAL A 308 -2.60 -5.36 -18.57
C VAL A 308 -1.43 -5.08 -17.65
N LYS A 309 -1.68 -4.57 -16.44
CA LYS A 309 -0.63 -4.22 -15.48
C LYS A 309 0.26 -5.43 -15.19
N TYR A 310 -0.34 -6.58 -14.95
CA TYR A 310 0.39 -7.82 -14.67
C TYR A 310 1.20 -8.31 -15.87
N ARG A 311 0.61 -8.31 -17.06
CA ARG A 311 1.28 -8.72 -18.29
C ARG A 311 2.46 -7.80 -18.63
N LEU A 312 2.29 -6.48 -18.49
CA LEU A 312 3.36 -5.51 -18.72
C LEU A 312 4.52 -5.65 -17.74
N TYR A 313 4.27 -6.16 -16.53
CA TYR A 313 5.33 -6.45 -15.56
C TYR A 313 5.75 -7.92 -15.55
N ASP A 314 5.41 -8.68 -16.59
CA ASP A 314 5.83 -10.07 -16.81
C ASP A 314 5.40 -11.03 -15.68
N TYR A 315 4.23 -10.81 -15.08
CA TYR A 315 3.65 -11.69 -14.06
C TYR A 315 2.93 -12.89 -14.69
N ASN A 316 2.99 -14.03 -13.99
CA ASN A 316 2.22 -15.20 -14.37
C ASN A 316 0.74 -15.05 -13.95
N LEU A 317 -0.14 -14.89 -14.93
CA LEU A 317 -1.59 -14.72 -14.73
C LEU A 317 -2.26 -15.85 -13.92
N LYS A 318 -1.70 -17.07 -13.92
CA LYS A 318 -2.29 -18.20 -13.19
C LYS A 318 -2.15 -18.09 -11.67
N ASN A 319 -1.08 -17.44 -11.20
CA ASN A 319 -0.70 -17.37 -9.79
C ASN A 319 -0.41 -15.92 -9.37
N LEU A 320 -1.15 -14.94 -9.89
CA LEU A 320 -0.87 -13.50 -9.71
C LEU A 320 -0.67 -13.08 -8.26
N TYR A 321 -1.44 -13.68 -7.37
CA TYR A 321 -1.47 -13.31 -5.96
C TYR A 321 -0.81 -14.39 -5.09
N SER A 322 -0.27 -15.47 -5.66
CA SER A 322 0.46 -16.48 -4.89
C SER A 322 1.93 -16.08 -4.80
N PHE A 323 2.45 -15.90 -3.59
CA PHE A 323 3.84 -15.49 -3.37
C PHE A 323 4.40 -16.05 -2.07
N GLN A 324 5.71 -16.24 -2.05
CA GLN A 324 6.50 -16.47 -0.85
C GLN A 324 7.08 -15.14 -0.38
N TYR A 325 6.97 -14.86 0.92
CA TYR A 325 7.55 -13.71 1.58
C TYR A 325 8.63 -14.16 2.57
N SER A 326 9.86 -13.70 2.36
CA SER A 326 10.99 -13.96 3.25
C SER A 326 11.04 -12.90 4.35
N PHE A 327 10.49 -13.25 5.50
CA PHE A 327 10.27 -12.34 6.62
C PHE A 327 11.37 -12.49 7.69
N LYS A 328 12.03 -11.38 8.05
CA LYS A 328 12.98 -11.34 9.17
C LYS A 328 12.48 -10.40 10.28
N PRO A 329 12.04 -10.92 11.44
CA PRO A 329 11.66 -10.07 12.56
C PRO A 329 12.90 -9.47 13.24
N LYS A 330 12.72 -8.34 13.95
CA LYS A 330 13.83 -7.60 14.61
C LYS A 330 14.62 -8.41 15.64
N PHE A 331 14.00 -9.44 16.21
CA PHE A 331 14.62 -10.28 17.25
C PHE A 331 15.34 -11.50 16.70
N ALA A 332 15.20 -11.82 15.41
CA ALA A 332 15.74 -13.04 14.84
C ALA A 332 16.97 -12.78 13.96
N ASP A 333 17.89 -13.75 13.97
CA ASP A 333 19.11 -13.69 13.18
C ASP A 333 18.86 -14.08 11.71
N GLU A 334 17.92 -15.00 11.48
CA GLU A 334 17.58 -15.54 10.17
C GLU A 334 16.16 -15.14 9.74
N ALA A 335 15.94 -15.09 8.41
CA ALA A 335 14.61 -14.91 7.83
C ALA A 335 13.85 -16.25 7.78
N VAL A 336 12.52 -16.17 7.74
CA VAL A 336 11.63 -17.31 7.54
C VAL A 336 10.72 -17.08 6.33
N ASP A 337 10.51 -18.13 5.55
CA ASP A 337 9.68 -18.06 4.37
C ASP A 337 8.22 -18.42 4.69
N VAL A 338 7.31 -17.51 4.32
CA VAL A 338 5.87 -17.70 4.47
C VAL A 338 5.21 -17.69 3.10
N HIS A 339 4.48 -18.75 2.78
CA HIS A 339 3.87 -18.94 1.46
C HIS A 339 2.38 -18.57 1.50
N PHE A 340 1.98 -17.55 0.75
CA PHE A 340 0.59 -17.15 0.63
C PHE A 340 0.03 -17.66 -0.70
N ASP A 341 -0.50 -18.88 -0.69
CA ASP A 341 -1.06 -19.53 -1.88
C ASP A 341 -2.53 -19.14 -2.10
N PHE A 342 -2.76 -17.87 -2.43
CA PHE A 342 -4.10 -17.40 -2.74
C PHE A 342 -4.64 -18.08 -4.02
N ASP A 343 -5.75 -18.81 -3.89
CA ASP A 343 -6.34 -19.57 -4.98
C ASP A 343 -7.86 -19.41 -4.99
N ALA A 344 -8.34 -18.63 -5.97
CA ALA A 344 -9.76 -18.34 -6.16
C ALA A 344 -10.53 -19.46 -6.89
N ASN A 345 -9.83 -20.42 -7.52
CA ASN A 345 -10.44 -21.40 -8.42
C ASN A 345 -10.82 -22.72 -7.73
N ARG A 346 -10.47 -22.88 -6.45
CA ARG A 346 -10.87 -24.04 -5.64
C ARG A 346 -12.36 -23.98 -5.31
N ALA A 347 -12.94 -25.16 -5.03
CA ALA A 347 -14.31 -25.29 -4.54
C ALA A 347 -14.55 -24.48 -3.25
N VAL A 348 -13.54 -24.42 -2.38
CA VAL A 348 -13.46 -23.46 -1.27
C VAL A 348 -12.29 -22.51 -1.57
N PRO A 349 -12.57 -21.27 -2.00
CA PRO A 349 -11.54 -20.30 -2.33
C PRO A 349 -10.58 -20.04 -1.17
N SER A 350 -9.28 -20.12 -1.43
CA SER A 350 -8.23 -19.79 -0.47
C SER A 350 -7.94 -18.30 -0.56
N ARG A 351 -8.83 -17.49 0.03
CA ARG A 351 -8.75 -16.01 0.02
C ARG A 351 -8.29 -15.39 1.33
N ILE A 352 -8.34 -16.15 2.42
CA ILE A 352 -8.08 -15.66 3.78
C ILE A 352 -7.00 -16.54 4.39
N PHE A 353 -5.88 -15.95 4.81
CA PHE A 353 -4.84 -16.61 5.58
C PHE A 353 -4.80 -16.06 7.01
N ALA A 354 -4.49 -16.91 7.99
CA ALA A 354 -4.29 -16.50 9.38
C ALA A 354 -2.89 -16.88 9.88
N LEU A 355 -2.26 -15.93 10.55
CA LEU A 355 -1.04 -16.09 11.33
C LEU A 355 -1.44 -16.13 12.81
N ILE A 356 -1.15 -17.23 13.48
CA ILE A 356 -1.47 -17.43 14.90
C ILE A 356 -0.24 -17.84 15.70
N GLY A 357 -0.19 -17.50 16.99
CA GLY A 357 0.92 -17.86 17.87
C GLY A 357 0.94 -16.99 19.12
N LYS A 358 1.89 -17.24 20.02
CA LYS A 358 2.04 -16.48 21.29
C LYS A 358 2.37 -15.01 21.05
N ASN A 359 2.20 -14.20 22.08
CA ASN A 359 2.62 -12.80 22.03
C ASN A 359 4.14 -12.71 21.85
N GLY A 360 4.60 -11.75 21.04
CA GLY A 360 6.02 -11.55 20.77
C GLY A 360 6.67 -12.51 19.75
N THR A 361 5.87 -13.32 19.03
CA THR A 361 6.38 -14.20 17.94
C THR A 361 6.58 -13.47 16.61
N GLY A 362 6.21 -12.19 16.51
CA GLY A 362 6.45 -11.37 15.31
C GLY A 362 5.27 -11.27 14.33
N LYS A 363 4.07 -11.75 14.67
CA LYS A 363 2.86 -11.64 13.82
C LYS A 363 2.59 -10.21 13.33
N THR A 364 2.43 -9.27 14.26
CA THR A 364 2.25 -7.83 13.96
C THR A 364 3.40 -7.27 13.12
N GLN A 365 4.65 -7.68 13.38
CA GLN A 365 5.79 -7.26 12.56
C GLN A 365 5.69 -7.78 11.12
N LEU A 366 5.25 -9.02 10.91
CA LEU A 366 5.06 -9.59 9.58
C LEU A 366 4.01 -8.80 8.80
N ILE A 367 2.82 -8.61 9.38
CA ILE A 367 1.71 -7.96 8.68
C ILE A 367 1.90 -6.45 8.49
N THR A 368 2.76 -5.80 9.29
CA THR A 368 3.13 -4.39 9.11
C THR A 368 4.33 -4.21 8.17
N SER A 369 5.27 -5.15 8.11
CA SER A 369 6.40 -5.12 7.16
C SER A 369 6.00 -5.48 5.74
N LEU A 370 5.10 -6.45 5.56
CA LEU A 370 4.63 -6.90 4.25
C LEU A 370 4.17 -5.73 3.34
N PRO A 371 3.25 -4.84 3.75
CA PRO A 371 2.82 -3.74 2.89
C PRO A 371 3.91 -2.68 2.65
N LEU A 372 4.86 -2.52 3.59
CA LEU A 372 6.01 -1.62 3.41
C LEU A 372 6.97 -2.18 2.36
N ASP A 373 7.25 -3.48 2.38
CA ASP A 373 8.14 -4.13 1.43
C ASP A 373 7.51 -4.23 0.03
N ILE A 374 6.19 -4.42 -0.05
CA ILE A 374 5.44 -4.31 -1.32
C ILE A 374 5.54 -2.87 -1.86
N SER A 375 5.32 -1.86 -1.00
CA SER A 375 5.39 -0.44 -1.38
C SER A 375 6.76 -0.05 -1.91
N LYS A 376 7.83 -0.60 -1.33
CA LYS A 376 9.23 -0.38 -1.73
C LYS A 376 9.67 -1.26 -2.92
N LYS A 377 8.79 -2.11 -3.45
CA LYS A 377 9.10 -3.08 -4.53
C LYS A 377 10.34 -3.92 -4.24
N LYS A 378 10.47 -4.37 -2.98
CA LYS A 378 11.63 -5.08 -2.44
C LYS A 378 11.72 -6.53 -2.97
N ASN A 379 12.09 -6.70 -4.24
CA ASN A 379 11.98 -7.98 -4.94
C ASN A 379 12.78 -9.11 -4.30
N GLU A 380 13.85 -8.81 -3.56
CA GLU A 380 14.71 -9.80 -2.91
C GLU A 380 14.03 -10.55 -1.75
N VAL A 381 12.95 -10.01 -1.17
CA VAL A 381 12.17 -10.69 -0.12
C VAL A 381 10.93 -11.40 -0.65
N PHE A 382 10.68 -11.38 -1.96
CA PHE A 382 9.50 -12.00 -2.58
C PHE A 382 9.88 -12.99 -3.67
N THR A 383 9.25 -14.17 -3.65
CA THR A 383 9.38 -15.17 -4.72
C THR A 383 7.99 -15.54 -5.27
N PRO A 384 7.77 -15.60 -6.60
CA PRO A 384 8.73 -15.31 -7.66
C PRO A 384 8.98 -13.80 -7.87
N LYS A 385 8.07 -12.94 -7.41
CA LYS A 385 8.14 -11.48 -7.56
C LYS A 385 7.27 -10.80 -6.51
N THR A 386 7.54 -9.53 -6.23
CA THR A 386 6.69 -8.69 -5.36
C THR A 386 5.23 -8.75 -5.81
N PRO A 387 4.26 -9.09 -4.94
CA PRO A 387 2.86 -9.17 -5.35
C PRO A 387 2.29 -7.79 -5.70
N LEU A 388 1.39 -7.76 -6.69
CA LEU A 388 0.70 -6.55 -7.13
C LEU A 388 -0.77 -6.62 -6.72
N PHE A 389 -1.15 -5.90 -5.67
CA PHE A 389 -2.55 -5.70 -5.29
C PHE A 389 -3.03 -4.33 -5.80
N SER A 390 -4.32 -4.22 -6.15
CA SER A 390 -4.88 -2.94 -6.59
C SER A 390 -4.89 -1.89 -5.48
N LYS A 391 -5.05 -2.35 -4.24
CA LYS A 391 -5.00 -1.58 -3.00
C LYS A 391 -4.70 -2.50 -1.82
N VAL A 392 -3.96 -2.00 -0.83
CA VAL A 392 -3.78 -2.63 0.47
C VAL A 392 -4.58 -1.85 1.51
N ILE A 393 -5.39 -2.56 2.31
CA ILE A 393 -6.20 -2.00 3.39
C ILE A 393 -5.72 -2.62 4.69
N ALA A 394 -5.06 -1.83 5.54
CA ALA A 394 -4.65 -2.28 6.85
C ALA A 394 -5.68 -1.87 7.91
N VAL A 395 -6.11 -2.84 8.71
CA VAL A 395 -7.09 -2.67 9.78
C VAL A 395 -6.39 -2.96 11.11
N SER A 396 -6.30 -1.95 11.97
CA SER A 396 -5.89 -2.14 13.37
C SER A 396 -6.66 -1.20 14.29
N TYR A 397 -7.21 -1.78 15.35
CA TYR A 397 -7.88 -1.05 16.43
C TYR A 397 -7.14 -1.16 17.76
N SER A 398 -5.86 -1.58 17.73
CA SER A 398 -4.99 -1.51 18.89
C SER A 398 -4.46 -0.07 19.06
N ALA A 399 -4.72 0.51 20.22
CA ALA A 399 -4.22 1.85 20.56
C ALA A 399 -2.68 1.89 20.68
N PHE A 400 -2.05 0.75 20.90
CA PHE A 400 -0.61 0.63 21.18
C PHE A 400 0.23 0.40 19.92
N ASP A 401 -0.40 0.15 18.77
CA ASP A 401 0.33 -0.18 17.55
C ASP A 401 1.04 1.05 16.99
N SER A 402 2.37 1.02 16.98
CA SER A 402 3.19 2.02 16.31
C SER A 402 3.86 1.36 15.11
N PHE A 403 3.42 1.71 13.92
CA PHE A 403 4.01 1.24 12.68
C PHE A 403 4.00 2.33 11.62
N ASP A 404 4.96 2.23 10.71
CA ASP A 404 5.06 3.13 9.58
C ASP A 404 3.94 2.84 8.58
N ILE A 405 3.22 3.89 8.19
CA ILE A 405 2.21 3.81 7.14
C ILE A 405 2.93 3.92 5.78
N PRO A 406 2.80 2.92 4.89
CA PRO A 406 3.32 3.02 3.53
C PRO A 406 2.83 4.28 2.82
N LYS A 407 3.71 4.91 2.04
CA LYS A 407 3.34 6.08 1.25
C LYS A 407 2.45 5.67 0.09
N LYS A 408 1.37 6.43 -0.13
CA LYS A 408 0.56 6.31 -1.34
C LYS A 408 1.36 6.80 -2.53
N THR A 409 1.49 5.97 -3.57
CA THR A 409 2.14 6.31 -4.84
C THR A 409 1.18 6.01 -5.99
N ALA A 410 1.52 6.41 -7.22
CA ALA A 410 0.72 6.07 -8.40
C ALA A 410 0.54 4.55 -8.58
N ASP A 411 1.58 3.80 -8.20
CA ASP A 411 1.67 2.36 -8.42
C ASP A 411 1.15 1.53 -7.24
N PHE A 412 1.11 2.13 -6.04
CA PHE A 412 0.77 1.46 -4.79
C PHE A 412 -0.20 2.28 -3.94
N ASN A 413 -1.38 1.71 -3.72
CA ASN A 413 -2.44 2.31 -2.92
C ASN A 413 -2.54 1.66 -1.55
N TYR A 414 -2.46 2.47 -0.50
CA TYR A 414 -2.58 2.02 0.87
C TYR A 414 -3.63 2.84 1.62
N VAL A 415 -4.48 2.17 2.40
CA VAL A 415 -5.45 2.80 3.29
C VAL A 415 -5.33 2.16 4.68
N TYR A 416 -5.17 3.00 5.70
CA TYR A 416 -5.23 2.56 7.08
C TYR A 416 -6.61 2.82 7.67
N CYS A 417 -7.31 1.77 8.08
CA CYS A 417 -8.60 1.78 8.74
C CYS A 417 -8.40 1.44 10.22
N GLY A 418 -8.40 2.44 11.10
CA GLY A 418 -8.05 2.20 12.50
C GLY A 418 -8.34 3.33 13.46
N LEU A 419 -7.89 3.19 14.70
CA LEU A 419 -8.13 4.20 15.74
C LEU A 419 -7.19 5.41 15.67
N LYS A 420 -6.23 5.43 14.74
CA LYS A 420 -5.23 6.51 14.61
C LYS A 420 -5.42 7.30 13.32
N ASP A 421 -5.17 8.60 13.40
CA ASP A 421 -5.15 9.49 12.24
C ASP A 421 -3.81 9.44 11.48
N SER A 422 -3.66 10.24 10.43
CA SER A 422 -2.44 10.31 9.61
C SER A 422 -1.21 10.84 10.37
N LYS A 423 -1.40 11.43 11.55
CA LYS A 423 -0.33 11.88 12.45
C LYS A 423 0.01 10.84 13.53
N GLY A 424 -0.71 9.71 13.55
CA GLY A 424 -0.56 8.66 14.56
C GLY A 424 -1.30 8.95 15.87
N GLU A 425 -2.12 10.01 15.93
CA GLU A 425 -2.90 10.36 17.12
C GLU A 425 -4.22 9.58 17.17
N LEU A 426 -4.68 9.22 18.37
CA LEU A 426 -5.95 8.51 18.54
C LEU A 426 -7.15 9.41 18.20
N TYR A 427 -8.10 8.86 17.44
CA TYR A 427 -9.35 9.55 17.16
C TYR A 427 -10.17 9.74 18.43
N SER A 428 -10.73 10.95 18.58
CA SER A 428 -11.84 11.17 19.50
C SER A 428 -13.10 10.43 19.03
N GLU A 429 -14.05 10.20 19.93
CA GLU A 429 -15.36 9.60 19.60
C GLU A 429 -16.08 10.40 18.49
N LYS A 430 -15.98 11.73 18.53
CA LYS A 430 -16.51 12.61 17.47
C LYS A 430 -15.79 12.38 16.14
N GLY A 431 -14.47 12.19 16.17
CA GLY A 431 -13.65 11.88 15.00
C GLY A 431 -14.09 10.57 14.33
N LEU A 432 -14.30 9.50 15.10
CA LEU A 432 -14.79 8.22 14.59
C LEU A 432 -16.18 8.34 13.95
N LYS A 433 -17.10 9.09 14.56
CA LYS A 433 -18.44 9.35 14.00
C LYS A 433 -18.39 10.13 12.68
N LEU A 434 -17.53 11.16 12.59
CA LEU A 434 -17.32 11.89 11.35
C LEU A 434 -16.74 10.99 10.25
N ARG A 435 -15.77 10.15 10.61
CA ARG A 435 -15.17 9.17 9.70
C ARG A 435 -16.22 8.20 9.18
N PHE A 436 -17.04 7.60 10.05
CA PHE A 436 -18.18 6.78 9.63
C PHE A 436 -19.08 7.52 8.64
N HIS A 437 -19.41 8.78 8.92
CA HIS A 437 -20.25 9.57 8.02
C HIS A 437 -19.60 9.88 6.67
N SER A 438 -18.28 10.01 6.61
CA SER A 438 -17.56 10.11 5.33
C SER A 438 -17.55 8.79 4.56
N SER A 439 -17.36 7.67 5.27
CA SER A 439 -17.26 6.35 4.66
C SER A 439 -18.59 5.89 4.04
N TRP A 440 -19.72 6.00 4.72
CA TRP A 440 -21.00 5.58 4.11
C TRP A 440 -21.40 6.47 2.93
N LYS A 441 -21.07 7.77 2.95
CA LYS A 441 -21.28 8.66 1.80
C LYS A 441 -20.44 8.21 0.61
N LYS A 442 -19.18 7.86 0.84
CA LYS A 442 -18.30 7.31 -0.18
C LYS A 442 -18.84 5.99 -0.75
N ILE A 443 -19.40 5.12 0.10
CA ILE A 443 -20.10 3.90 -0.36
C ILE A 443 -21.25 4.23 -1.30
N ALA A 444 -22.08 5.21 -0.94
CA ALA A 444 -23.21 5.64 -1.76
C ALA A 444 -22.74 6.22 -3.10
N THR A 445 -21.76 7.13 -3.09
CA THR A 445 -21.14 7.68 -4.31
C THR A 445 -20.57 6.58 -5.21
N ASN A 446 -19.96 5.56 -4.62
CA ASN A 446 -19.38 4.44 -5.35
C ASN A 446 -20.41 3.36 -5.76
N GLN A 447 -21.72 3.59 -5.58
CA GLN A 447 -22.80 2.64 -5.88
C GLN A 447 -22.62 1.26 -5.22
N ARG A 448 -22.13 1.25 -3.97
CA ARG A 448 -21.87 0.03 -3.19
C ARG A 448 -22.80 -0.12 -1.98
N PHE A 449 -23.89 0.65 -1.94
CA PHE A 449 -24.78 0.68 -0.77
C PHE A 449 -25.42 -0.69 -0.51
N ASP A 450 -25.94 -1.35 -1.56
CA ASP A 450 -26.49 -2.71 -1.47
C ASP A 450 -25.46 -3.72 -0.93
N LYS A 451 -24.22 -3.64 -1.42
CA LYS A 451 -23.11 -4.50 -0.97
C LYS A 451 -22.82 -4.29 0.52
N TRP A 452 -22.86 -3.05 0.99
CA TRP A 452 -22.70 -2.72 2.41
C TRP A 452 -23.87 -3.21 3.25
N LEU A 453 -25.12 -3.00 2.79
CA LEU A 453 -26.32 -3.47 3.46
C LEU A 453 -26.35 -4.99 3.62
N ASN A 454 -25.87 -5.74 2.63
CA ASN A 454 -25.78 -7.20 2.71
C ASN A 454 -24.84 -7.71 3.81
N LEU A 455 -23.94 -6.86 4.33
CA LEU A 455 -23.01 -7.22 5.41
C LEU A 455 -23.53 -6.87 6.81
N LEU A 456 -24.42 -5.87 6.93
CA LEU A 456 -24.93 -5.43 8.24
C LEU A 456 -25.66 -6.55 9.01
N PRO A 457 -26.46 -7.44 8.39
CA PRO A 457 -27.14 -8.53 9.08
C PRO A 457 -26.22 -9.51 9.81
N PHE A 458 -24.91 -9.53 9.49
CA PHE A 458 -23.98 -10.38 10.21
C PHE A 458 -23.83 -9.95 11.67
N PHE A 459 -24.00 -8.67 12.00
CA PHE A 459 -23.75 -8.15 13.35
C PHE A 459 -24.82 -7.17 13.87
N LEU A 460 -25.80 -6.78 13.03
CA LEU A 460 -26.93 -5.93 13.39
C LEU A 460 -28.27 -6.63 13.10
N ASP A 461 -29.22 -6.50 14.02
CA ASP A 461 -30.58 -6.97 13.82
C ASP A 461 -31.37 -6.06 12.87
N ARG A 462 -32.38 -6.61 12.20
CA ARG A 462 -33.19 -5.90 11.20
C ARG A 462 -33.81 -4.59 11.73
N GLU A 463 -34.23 -4.56 12.99
CA GLU A 463 -34.82 -3.36 13.61
C GLU A 463 -33.81 -2.20 13.66
N LEU A 464 -32.55 -2.48 14.01
CA LEU A 464 -31.48 -1.49 14.05
C LEU A 464 -31.08 -1.02 12.64
N ILE A 465 -31.09 -1.93 11.67
CA ILE A 465 -30.82 -1.61 10.26
C ILE A 465 -31.91 -0.66 9.73
N ASN A 466 -33.19 -0.98 9.95
CA ASN A 466 -34.31 -0.14 9.52
C ASN A 466 -34.33 1.23 10.20
N GLU A 467 -33.80 1.35 11.41
CA GLU A 467 -33.62 2.64 12.09
C GLU A 467 -32.41 3.42 11.57
N LEU A 468 -31.35 2.72 11.16
CA LEU A 468 -30.11 3.32 10.64
C LEU A 468 -30.30 3.88 9.22
N ILE A 469 -31.13 3.21 8.41
CA ILE A 469 -31.26 3.44 6.98
C ILE A 469 -32.62 4.07 6.69
N VAL A 470 -32.63 5.09 5.85
CA VAL A 470 -33.85 5.69 5.31
C VAL A 470 -33.81 5.64 3.79
N GLY A 471 -34.97 5.30 3.22
CA GLY A 471 -35.16 5.13 1.79
C GLY A 471 -35.74 3.75 1.50
N GLY A 472 -36.79 3.71 0.68
CA GLY A 472 -37.58 2.50 0.36
C GLY A 472 -39.05 2.83 0.02
N GLU A 473 -39.54 2.22 -1.07
CA GLU A 473 -40.80 2.41 -1.84
C GLU A 473 -40.99 3.76 -2.56
N ASP A 474 -40.78 4.93 -1.93
CA ASP A 474 -41.07 6.25 -2.54
C ASP A 474 -39.84 7.14 -2.86
N SER A 475 -38.63 6.71 -2.51
CA SER A 475 -37.38 7.48 -2.73
C SER A 475 -36.39 6.71 -3.61
N LEU A 476 -35.79 7.40 -4.59
CA LEU A 476 -34.85 6.80 -5.56
C LEU A 476 -33.53 6.30 -4.97
N GLU A 477 -33.15 6.70 -3.75
CA GLU A 477 -31.85 6.33 -3.15
C GLU A 477 -31.95 6.04 -1.63
N GLU A 478 -31.38 4.92 -1.20
CA GLU A 478 -31.19 4.57 0.21
C GLU A 478 -29.99 5.34 0.81
N LYS A 479 -30.11 5.78 2.05
CA LYS A 479 -29.03 6.50 2.77
C LYS A 479 -29.08 6.28 4.26
N VAL A 480 -27.99 6.61 4.95
CA VAL A 480 -27.96 6.59 6.42
C VAL A 480 -28.72 7.80 6.97
N ASP A 481 -29.68 7.57 7.88
CA ASP A 481 -30.30 8.65 8.65
C ASP A 481 -29.37 9.10 9.78
N ILE A 482 -29.10 10.41 9.84
CA ILE A 482 -28.27 10.99 10.90
C ILE A 482 -28.95 10.85 12.26
N LYS A 483 -30.29 11.01 12.33
CA LYS A 483 -31.02 10.87 13.60
C LYS A 483 -31.08 9.40 14.02
N GLY A 484 -31.43 8.52 13.09
CA GLY A 484 -31.36 7.07 13.21
C GLY A 484 -30.02 6.56 13.70
N PHE A 485 -28.92 6.95 13.05
CA PHE A 485 -27.56 6.61 13.47
C PHE A 485 -27.25 7.04 14.91
N ASN A 486 -27.64 8.25 15.32
CA ASN A 486 -27.42 8.72 16.70
C ASN A 486 -28.22 7.91 17.73
N SER A 487 -29.36 7.35 17.34
CA SER A 487 -30.15 6.46 18.18
C SER A 487 -29.54 5.06 18.23
N VAL A 488 -29.26 4.45 17.06
CA VAL A 488 -28.66 3.13 16.92
C VAL A 488 -27.31 3.07 17.63
N SER A 489 -26.43 4.05 17.43
CA SER A 489 -25.10 4.08 18.07
C SER A 489 -25.13 4.07 19.61
N LYS A 490 -26.24 4.47 20.25
CA LYS A 490 -26.42 4.37 21.70
C LYS A 490 -26.91 2.99 22.15
N LYS A 491 -27.47 2.20 21.24
CA LYS A 491 -28.00 0.85 21.49
C LYS A 491 -26.97 -0.24 21.21
N LEU A 492 -25.98 0.02 20.33
CA LEU A 492 -24.96 -0.95 19.97
C LEU A 492 -24.04 -1.27 21.15
N SER A 493 -23.64 -2.54 21.26
CA SER A 493 -22.48 -2.92 22.07
C SER A 493 -21.19 -2.31 21.50
N SER A 494 -20.13 -2.28 22.30
CA SER A 494 -18.80 -1.85 21.83
C SER A 494 -18.33 -2.67 20.63
N GLY A 495 -18.51 -3.99 20.67
CA GLY A 495 -18.15 -4.88 19.57
C GLY A 495 -18.93 -4.60 18.29
N GLN A 496 -20.25 -4.44 18.38
CA GLN A 496 -21.08 -4.09 17.21
C GLN A 496 -20.72 -2.71 16.63
N SER A 497 -20.39 -1.74 17.49
CA SER A 497 -19.95 -0.42 17.06
C SER A 497 -18.63 -0.48 16.30
N ILE A 498 -17.66 -1.25 16.81
CA ILE A 498 -16.38 -1.48 16.14
C ILE A 498 -16.60 -2.16 14.78
N LEU A 499 -17.40 -3.23 14.72
CA LEU A 499 -17.71 -3.93 13.47
C LEU A 499 -18.39 -3.01 12.45
N LEU A 500 -19.35 -2.20 12.87
CA LEU A 500 -20.00 -1.23 12.00
C LEU A 500 -18.98 -0.27 11.37
N TYR A 501 -18.09 0.31 12.18
CA TYR A 501 -17.08 1.23 11.67
C TYR A 501 -16.09 0.55 10.72
N ILE A 502 -15.58 -0.63 11.08
CA ILE A 502 -14.60 -1.36 10.29
C ILE A 502 -15.18 -1.81 8.95
N ILE A 503 -16.34 -2.46 8.97
CA ILE A 503 -16.95 -2.97 7.75
C ILE A 503 -17.36 -1.83 6.82
N THR A 504 -17.96 -0.75 7.36
CA THR A 504 -18.24 0.45 6.56
C THR A 504 -16.96 1.02 5.94
N GLU A 505 -15.86 1.06 6.69
CA GLU A 505 -14.62 1.62 6.17
C GLU A 505 -13.93 0.75 5.12
N ILE A 506 -13.92 -0.58 5.31
CA ILE A 506 -13.42 -1.51 4.31
C ILE A 506 -14.24 -1.38 3.03
N VAL A 507 -15.58 -1.41 3.09
CA VAL A 507 -16.44 -1.31 1.89
C VAL A 507 -16.26 0.02 1.16
N ALA A 508 -16.06 1.11 1.91
CA ALA A 508 -15.80 2.43 1.33
C ALA A 508 -14.50 2.49 0.51
N ASN A 509 -13.55 1.58 0.74
CA ASN A 509 -12.20 1.67 0.17
C ASN A 509 -11.77 0.47 -0.68
N ILE A 510 -12.35 -0.72 -0.46
CA ILE A 510 -12.00 -1.96 -1.13
C ILE A 510 -12.25 -1.88 -2.63
N ARG A 511 -11.37 -2.49 -3.42
CA ARG A 511 -11.48 -2.63 -4.87
C ARG A 511 -11.26 -4.09 -5.25
N TYR A 512 -11.54 -4.47 -6.50
CA TYR A 512 -11.16 -5.80 -6.97
C TYR A 512 -9.67 -6.08 -6.76
N ALA A 513 -9.32 -7.30 -6.34
CA ALA A 513 -7.94 -7.69 -6.04
C ALA A 513 -7.22 -6.81 -5.00
N SER A 514 -7.95 -6.37 -3.96
CA SER A 514 -7.34 -5.74 -2.80
C SER A 514 -6.75 -6.79 -1.84
N LEU A 515 -5.77 -6.37 -1.03
CA LEU A 515 -5.30 -7.13 0.13
C LEU A 515 -5.77 -6.44 1.42
N VAL A 516 -6.60 -7.11 2.20
CA VAL A 516 -7.00 -6.68 3.54
C VAL A 516 -6.06 -7.29 4.57
N ILE A 517 -5.33 -6.47 5.30
CA ILE A 517 -4.48 -6.88 6.40
C ILE A 517 -5.22 -6.53 7.70
N TYR A 518 -5.39 -7.48 8.61
CA TYR A 518 -6.09 -7.23 9.87
C TYR A 518 -5.25 -7.73 11.04
N ASP A 519 -4.88 -6.81 11.95
CA ASP A 519 -4.25 -7.16 13.22
C ASP A 519 -5.28 -7.31 14.35
N GLU A 520 -5.16 -8.40 15.10
CA GLU A 520 -5.99 -8.75 16.26
C GLU A 520 -7.50 -8.47 16.10
N PRO A 521 -8.17 -9.04 15.08
CA PRO A 521 -9.61 -8.86 14.85
C PRO A 521 -10.51 -9.25 16.02
N GLU A 522 -10.05 -10.10 16.92
CA GLU A 522 -10.76 -10.50 18.14
C GLU A 522 -10.74 -9.47 19.28
N THR A 523 -9.87 -8.46 19.20
CA THR A 523 -9.66 -7.53 20.32
C THR A 523 -10.93 -6.73 20.60
N HIS A 524 -11.38 -6.77 21.85
CA HIS A 524 -12.65 -6.20 22.33
C HIS A 524 -13.94 -6.85 21.77
N LEU A 525 -13.85 -8.00 21.09
CA LEU A 525 -15.01 -8.74 20.60
C LEU A 525 -15.37 -9.92 21.49
N HIS A 526 -16.66 -10.09 21.74
CA HIS A 526 -17.20 -11.31 22.33
C HIS A 526 -17.07 -12.47 21.32
N PRO A 527 -16.89 -13.75 21.73
CA PRO A 527 -16.76 -14.89 20.83
C PRO A 527 -17.75 -14.94 19.66
N ASN A 528 -19.04 -14.67 19.90
CA ASN A 528 -20.05 -14.63 18.83
C ASN A 528 -19.75 -13.55 17.77
N ALA A 529 -19.26 -12.38 18.19
CA ALA A 529 -18.91 -11.29 17.28
C ALA A 529 -17.67 -11.62 16.42
N ILE A 530 -16.78 -12.48 16.90
CA ILE A 530 -15.64 -12.99 16.12
C ILE A 530 -16.15 -13.83 14.94
N SER A 531 -17.06 -14.79 15.18
CA SER A 531 -17.66 -15.58 14.10
C SER A 531 -18.41 -14.70 13.09
N GLN A 532 -19.15 -13.69 13.58
CA GLN A 532 -19.83 -12.71 12.72
C GLN A 532 -18.85 -11.91 11.85
N LEU A 533 -17.72 -11.49 12.42
CA LEU A 533 -16.67 -10.79 11.69
C LEU A 533 -16.07 -11.66 10.59
N ILE A 534 -15.74 -12.93 10.86
CA ILE A 534 -15.16 -13.82 9.85
C ILE A 534 -16.15 -14.05 8.70
N ASN A 535 -17.44 -14.23 9.00
CA ASN A 535 -18.49 -14.32 7.96
C ASN A 535 -18.53 -13.07 7.08
N ALA A 536 -18.44 -11.88 7.67
CA ALA A 536 -18.38 -10.63 6.92
C ALA A 536 -17.12 -10.54 6.05
N ILE A 537 -15.95 -11.00 6.54
CA ILE A 537 -14.69 -11.02 5.77
C ILE A 537 -14.77 -12.01 4.60
N TYR A 538 -15.36 -13.21 4.79
CA TYR A 538 -15.60 -14.15 3.68
C TYR A 538 -16.50 -13.53 2.61
N SER A 539 -17.61 -12.90 3.01
CA SER A 539 -18.52 -12.23 2.08
C SER A 539 -17.81 -11.10 1.32
N LEU A 540 -17.04 -10.26 2.02
CA LEU A 540 -16.26 -9.17 1.43
C LEU A 540 -15.21 -9.66 0.42
N THR A 541 -14.39 -10.64 0.81
CA THR A 541 -13.32 -11.15 -0.05
C THR A 541 -13.87 -11.88 -1.28
N ASN A 542 -15.04 -12.50 -1.17
CA ASN A 542 -15.72 -13.10 -2.32
C ASN A 542 -16.30 -12.03 -3.26
N GLU A 543 -17.09 -11.10 -2.72
CA GLU A 543 -17.79 -10.05 -3.48
C GLU A 543 -16.82 -9.15 -4.26
N PHE A 544 -15.69 -8.78 -3.64
CA PHE A 544 -14.67 -7.94 -4.27
C PHE A 544 -13.50 -8.74 -4.82
N GLN A 545 -13.60 -10.07 -4.95
CA GLN A 545 -12.53 -10.96 -5.41
C GLN A 545 -11.15 -10.60 -4.82
N SER A 546 -11.15 -10.30 -3.52
CA SER A 546 -10.01 -9.77 -2.77
C SER A 546 -9.45 -10.81 -1.82
N TYR A 547 -8.37 -10.46 -1.14
CA TYR A 547 -7.58 -11.34 -0.30
C TYR A 547 -7.46 -10.77 1.11
N CYS A 548 -7.23 -11.63 2.09
CA CYS A 548 -7.07 -11.21 3.47
C CYS A 548 -5.95 -11.98 4.18
N ILE A 549 -5.14 -11.26 4.96
CA ILE A 549 -4.17 -11.83 5.90
C ILE A 549 -4.52 -11.31 7.29
N LEU A 550 -4.77 -12.24 8.21
CA LEU A 550 -5.13 -11.97 9.59
C LEU A 550 -3.95 -12.31 10.50
N ALA A 551 -3.60 -11.43 11.43
CA ALA A 551 -2.78 -11.78 12.58
C ALA A 551 -3.69 -11.92 13.81
N THR A 552 -3.61 -13.06 14.50
CA THR A 552 -4.53 -13.37 15.60
C THR A 552 -3.84 -14.16 16.71
N HIS A 553 -4.38 -14.08 17.92
CA HIS A 553 -4.10 -14.96 19.05
C HIS A 553 -5.31 -15.86 19.38
N SER A 554 -6.38 -15.80 18.60
CA SER A 554 -7.66 -16.45 18.89
C SER A 554 -7.86 -17.76 18.10
N PRO A 555 -7.89 -18.92 18.80
CA PRO A 555 -8.28 -20.19 18.20
C PRO A 555 -9.67 -20.17 17.55
N LEU A 556 -10.56 -19.27 17.98
CA LEU A 556 -11.90 -19.14 17.40
C LEU A 556 -11.86 -18.73 15.93
N ILE A 557 -10.88 -17.90 15.54
CA ILE A 557 -10.70 -17.49 14.14
C ILE A 557 -10.15 -18.64 13.31
N VAL A 558 -9.12 -19.32 13.85
CA VAL A 558 -8.48 -20.45 13.19
C VAL A 558 -9.45 -21.58 12.91
N ARG A 559 -10.43 -21.82 13.81
CA ARG A 559 -11.48 -22.81 13.61
C ARG A 559 -12.35 -22.55 12.37
N GLU A 560 -12.48 -21.31 11.92
CA GLU A 560 -13.28 -20.93 10.75
C GLU A 560 -12.48 -20.99 9.43
N LEU A 561 -11.21 -21.42 9.49
CA LEU A 561 -10.30 -21.48 8.35
C LEU A 561 -9.79 -22.91 8.13
N LEU A 562 -9.49 -23.23 6.87
CA LEU A 562 -8.81 -24.47 6.50
C LEU A 562 -7.35 -24.43 6.93
N SER A 563 -6.82 -25.57 7.39
CA SER A 563 -5.47 -25.69 7.93
C SER A 563 -4.37 -25.22 6.97
N HIS A 564 -4.55 -25.43 5.66
CA HIS A 564 -3.61 -24.96 4.64
C HIS A 564 -3.57 -23.42 4.50
N ASN A 565 -4.57 -22.72 5.03
CA ASN A 565 -4.61 -21.25 5.13
C ASN A 565 -4.11 -20.72 6.48
N VAL A 566 -3.73 -21.59 7.41
CA VAL A 566 -3.27 -21.22 8.75
C VAL A 566 -1.77 -21.42 8.86
N TYR A 567 -1.10 -20.50 9.55
CA TYR A 567 0.30 -20.60 9.93
C TYR A 567 0.46 -20.35 11.42
N ILE A 568 1.19 -21.24 12.08
CA ILE A 568 1.55 -21.13 13.50
C ILE A 568 2.96 -20.57 13.57
N MET A 569 3.11 -19.39 14.19
CA MET A 569 4.37 -18.71 14.43
C MET A 569 4.85 -18.99 15.85
N GLU A 570 6.04 -19.56 15.98
CA GLU A 570 6.67 -19.91 17.24
C GLU A 570 8.03 -19.21 17.36
N ARG A 571 8.37 -18.82 18.58
CA ARG A 571 9.64 -18.14 18.86
C ARG A 571 10.37 -18.89 19.96
N GLU A 572 11.60 -19.25 19.67
CA GLU A 572 12.57 -19.76 20.63
C GLU A 572 13.80 -18.85 20.61
N GLU A 573 13.95 -18.02 21.64
CA GLU A 573 15.02 -17.03 21.75
C GLU A 573 15.12 -16.08 20.54
N ALA A 574 16.14 -16.26 19.69
CA ALA A 574 16.42 -15.51 18.47
C ALA A 574 16.01 -16.25 17.19
N VAL A 575 15.24 -17.34 17.31
CA VAL A 575 14.76 -18.13 16.18
C VAL A 575 13.24 -17.96 16.06
N LEU A 576 12.79 -17.61 14.85
CA LEU A 576 11.38 -17.66 14.46
C LEU A 576 11.17 -18.90 13.59
N SER A 577 10.20 -19.73 13.97
CA SER A 577 9.70 -20.82 13.13
C SER A 577 8.26 -20.56 12.71
N VAL A 578 7.92 -20.99 11.49
CA VAL A 578 6.57 -20.92 10.94
C VAL A 578 6.20 -22.31 10.44
N ARG A 579 5.11 -22.86 10.95
CA ARG A 579 4.63 -24.21 10.59
C ARG A 579 3.14 -24.22 10.29
N LYS A 580 2.66 -25.32 9.71
CA LYS A 580 1.24 -25.60 9.57
C LYS A 580 0.68 -26.28 10.84
N PRO A 581 -0.64 -26.17 11.09
CA PRO A 581 -1.31 -27.00 12.09
C PRO A 581 -1.10 -28.48 11.82
N PHE A 582 -1.12 -29.30 12.88
CA PHE A 582 -0.96 -30.76 12.76
C PHE A 582 -2.22 -31.48 12.29
N SER A 583 -3.38 -30.86 12.46
CA SER A 583 -4.68 -31.38 12.04
C SER A 583 -5.46 -30.32 11.25
N GLU A 584 -6.55 -30.75 10.61
CA GLU A 584 -7.48 -29.80 10.01
C GLU A 584 -8.08 -28.91 11.11
N THR A 585 -8.11 -27.59 10.87
CA THR A 585 -8.60 -26.59 11.81
C THR A 585 -10.07 -26.28 11.60
N PHE A 586 -10.56 -26.45 10.38
CA PHE A 586 -11.93 -26.11 10.00
C PHE A 586 -12.97 -26.92 10.78
N GLY A 587 -13.68 -26.24 11.70
CA GLY A 587 -14.68 -26.85 12.58
C GLY A 587 -14.12 -27.71 13.73
N GLU A 588 -12.81 -27.72 13.95
CA GLU A 588 -12.17 -28.54 14.98
C GLU A 588 -12.46 -28.05 16.42
N ASN A 589 -12.28 -28.95 17.39
CA ASN A 589 -12.41 -28.64 18.81
C ASN A 589 -11.37 -27.59 19.24
N LEU A 590 -11.83 -26.53 19.91
CA LEU A 590 -10.97 -25.46 20.39
C LEU A 590 -9.85 -25.95 21.30
N THR A 591 -10.05 -27.04 22.05
CA THR A 591 -9.02 -27.63 22.92
C THR A 591 -7.87 -28.17 22.07
N VAL A 592 -8.16 -28.88 20.99
CA VAL A 592 -7.15 -29.44 20.07
C VAL A 592 -6.38 -28.32 19.39
N ILE A 593 -7.08 -27.31 18.87
CA ILE A 593 -6.45 -26.12 18.25
C ILE A 593 -5.57 -25.39 19.27
N THR A 594 -6.06 -25.21 20.50
CA THR A 594 -5.32 -24.52 21.56
C THR A 594 -4.09 -25.30 21.99
N GLU A 595 -4.18 -26.63 22.09
CA GLU A 595 -3.05 -27.50 22.43
C GLU A 595 -2.01 -27.52 21.30
N ASP A 596 -2.41 -27.56 20.04
CA ASP A 596 -1.50 -27.46 18.89
C ASP A 596 -0.74 -26.13 18.91
N ILE A 597 -1.45 -25.01 19.07
CA ILE A 597 -0.85 -23.67 18.95
C ILE A 597 -0.08 -23.24 20.20
N PHE A 598 -0.62 -23.54 21.38
CA PHE A 598 -0.13 -22.98 22.64
C PHE A 598 0.41 -24.02 23.62
N GLY A 599 0.28 -25.31 23.31
CA GLY A 599 0.70 -26.43 24.16
C GLY A 599 2.19 -26.42 24.45
N ASN A 600 2.61 -25.61 25.43
CA ASN A 600 3.93 -25.71 26.03
C ASN A 600 3.82 -26.48 27.34
N ASN A 601 4.43 -27.65 27.36
CA ASN A 601 4.70 -28.46 28.55
C ASN A 601 5.63 -27.76 29.58
N SER A 602 6.19 -26.59 29.25
CA SER A 602 7.26 -25.94 30.03
C SER A 602 6.81 -25.00 31.14
N ILE A 603 5.54 -24.54 31.15
CA ILE A 603 5.00 -23.73 32.25
C ILE A 603 4.06 -24.60 33.09
N PRO A 604 4.45 -25.02 34.31
CA PRO A 604 3.58 -25.85 35.12
C PRO A 604 2.34 -25.04 35.53
N ASN A 605 1.16 -25.50 35.11
CA ASN A 605 -0.12 -24.92 35.50
C ASN A 605 -0.19 -24.76 37.02
N GLN A 606 -0.75 -23.64 37.49
CA GLN A 606 -0.82 -23.33 38.92
C GLN A 606 -1.52 -24.43 39.73
N TYR A 607 -2.57 -25.05 39.18
CA TYR A 607 -3.24 -26.18 39.83
C TYR A 607 -2.30 -27.39 39.96
N LYS A 608 -1.48 -27.70 38.96
CA LYS A 608 -0.48 -28.79 39.05
C LYS A 608 0.55 -28.50 40.15
N LYS A 609 1.03 -27.25 40.28
CA LYS A 609 1.94 -26.84 41.36
C LYS A 609 1.30 -27.00 42.74
N ILE A 610 0.04 -26.60 42.90
CA ILE A 610 -0.70 -26.73 44.15
C ILE A 610 -0.89 -28.19 44.51
N LEU A 611 -1.36 -29.01 43.56
CA LEU A 611 -1.57 -30.45 43.78
C LEU A 611 -0.25 -31.15 44.13
N ASN A 612 0.83 -30.88 43.40
CA ASN A 612 2.15 -31.43 43.71
C ASN A 612 2.60 -31.06 45.12
N ARG A 613 2.46 -29.79 45.53
CA ARG A 613 2.79 -29.34 46.90
C ARG A 613 1.93 -30.02 47.96
N LEU A 614 0.64 -30.22 47.70
CA LEU A 614 -0.27 -30.88 48.63
C LEU A 614 0.09 -32.37 48.79
N VAL A 615 0.45 -33.04 47.70
CA VAL A 615 0.96 -34.41 47.74
C VAL A 615 2.34 -34.49 48.43
N GLU A 616 3.24 -33.53 48.16
CA GLU A 616 4.53 -33.41 48.88
C GLU A 616 4.38 -33.21 50.38
N SER A 617 3.28 -32.59 50.82
CA SER A 617 2.96 -32.45 52.24
C SER A 617 2.38 -33.73 52.88
N GLY A 618 2.35 -34.85 52.16
CA GLY A 618 1.93 -36.16 52.67
C GLY A 618 0.42 -36.35 52.81
N LYS A 619 -0.39 -35.51 52.16
CA LYS A 619 -1.86 -35.64 52.22
C LYS A 619 -2.35 -36.72 51.26
N SER A 620 -3.34 -37.48 51.70
CA SER A 620 -4.04 -38.49 50.90
C SER A 620 -4.95 -37.86 49.83
N TYR A 621 -5.36 -38.67 48.86
CA TYR A 621 -6.26 -38.25 47.78
C TYR A 621 -7.53 -37.57 48.33
N ASP A 622 -8.20 -38.19 49.30
CA ASP A 622 -9.47 -37.70 49.84
C ASP A 622 -9.30 -36.40 50.66
N GLU A 623 -8.19 -36.26 51.39
CA GLU A 623 -7.85 -35.03 52.11
C GLU A 623 -7.59 -33.87 51.14
N ILE A 624 -6.86 -34.13 50.06
CA ILE A 624 -6.59 -33.11 49.03
C ILE A 624 -7.88 -32.69 48.34
N VAL A 625 -8.72 -33.66 47.95
CA VAL A 625 -10.03 -33.38 47.34
C VAL A 625 -10.89 -32.52 48.26
N SER A 626 -10.95 -32.84 49.55
CA SER A 626 -11.75 -32.09 50.53
C SER A 626 -11.22 -30.67 50.78
N LEU A 627 -9.91 -30.45 50.65
CA LEU A 627 -9.27 -29.14 50.84
C LEU A 627 -9.51 -28.15 49.69
N ILE A 628 -9.64 -28.66 48.45
CA ILE A 628 -9.67 -27.82 47.25
C ILE A 628 -11.03 -27.82 46.55
N ALA A 629 -11.92 -28.78 46.86
CA ALA A 629 -13.29 -28.73 46.40
C ALA A 629 -14.00 -27.55 47.05
N SER A 630 -14.73 -26.77 46.24
CA SER A 630 -15.60 -25.71 46.75
C SER A 630 -16.94 -26.29 47.17
N ASP A 631 -17.65 -25.61 48.06
CA ASP A 631 -18.95 -26.06 48.57
C ASP A 631 -19.92 -26.42 47.42
N ASN A 632 -20.40 -27.67 47.42
CA ASN A 632 -21.27 -28.25 46.39
C ASN A 632 -20.71 -28.29 44.96
N ILE A 633 -19.40 -28.10 44.76
CA ILE A 633 -18.75 -28.17 43.44
C ILE A 633 -17.69 -29.28 43.44
N PRO A 634 -17.98 -30.43 42.81
CA PRO A 634 -17.01 -31.50 42.67
C PRO A 634 -15.82 -31.06 41.81
N LEU A 635 -14.61 -31.51 42.17
CA LEU A 635 -13.43 -31.36 41.31
C LEU A 635 -13.66 -32.00 39.94
N SER A 636 -13.12 -31.37 38.90
CA SER A 636 -13.22 -31.89 37.52
C SER A 636 -12.53 -33.25 37.38
N LEU A 637 -13.01 -34.04 36.42
CA LEU A 637 -12.47 -35.37 36.14
C LEU A 637 -10.97 -35.31 35.82
N ASN A 638 -10.54 -34.35 34.99
CA ASN A 638 -9.13 -34.18 34.61
C ASN A 638 -8.24 -33.91 35.83
N THR A 639 -8.70 -33.08 36.78
CA THR A 639 -7.97 -32.79 38.02
C THR A 639 -7.85 -34.02 38.92
N ARG A 640 -8.91 -34.83 39.02
CA ARG A 640 -8.90 -36.08 39.80
C ARG A 640 -7.97 -37.13 39.20
N ILE A 641 -8.00 -37.31 37.88
CA ILE A 641 -7.12 -38.23 37.17
C ILE A 641 -5.66 -37.83 37.38
N TYR A 642 -5.34 -36.55 37.20
CA TYR A 642 -3.99 -36.02 37.43
C TYR A 642 -3.56 -36.16 38.90
N LEU A 643 -4.43 -35.84 39.86
CA LEU A 643 -4.13 -36.01 41.29
C LEU A 643 -3.84 -37.47 41.64
N LYS A 644 -4.60 -38.40 41.07
CA LYS A 644 -4.39 -39.83 41.29
C LYS A 644 -3.05 -40.29 40.72
N SER A 645 -2.69 -39.86 39.50
CA SER A 645 -1.41 -40.24 38.90
C SER A 645 -0.20 -39.77 39.72
N ILE A 646 -0.21 -38.56 40.27
CA ILE A 646 0.92 -38.05 41.07
C ILE A 646 1.01 -38.64 42.49
N ILE A 647 -0.10 -39.16 43.03
CA ILE A 647 -0.09 -39.90 44.31
C ILE A 647 0.45 -41.31 44.08
N ASP A 648 0.02 -41.96 42.99
CA ASP A 648 0.46 -43.30 42.62
C ASP A 648 1.97 -43.33 42.27
N GLU A 649 2.52 -42.27 41.69
CA GLU A 649 3.97 -42.13 41.43
C GLU A 649 4.84 -41.96 42.70
N LYS A 650 4.23 -41.61 43.84
CA LYS A 650 4.93 -41.36 45.11
C LYS A 650 4.68 -42.43 46.18
N SER A 651 3.75 -43.34 45.92
CA SER A 651 3.43 -44.49 46.75
C SER A 651 4.36 -45.65 46.40
#